data_AF-A0A0F0ICJ9-F1
#
_entry.id   AF-A0A0F0ICJ9-F1
#
_cell.length_a   1.000
_cell.length_b   1.000
_cell.length_c   1.000
_cell.angle_alpha   90.00
_cell.angle_beta   90.00
_cell.angle_gamma   90.00
#
_symmetry.space_group_name_H-M   'P 1'
#
loop_
_entity.id
_entity.type
_entity.pdbx_description
1 polymer ?
#
loop_
_entity_poly.entity_id
_entity_poly.type
_entity_poly.pdbx_seq_one_letter_code
_entity_poly.pdbx_strand_id
1 'polypeptide(L)'
;MESPLTQQTRPETFKPKVVQLYENLLQTSDYNEPSEGFWREFFLLPPDRSQLSSILDQLSPDETLNLQVQTQQLFIRAIREAASGASPVDSYALETLMVFLACVLKKKYTNPSSDVITVLAGLDHVDQVISNFVAVLDGIIRNGSSFDLRIKAIKTAIAMTSGAYKTSLVSYFTHRDLFPSLMKFVQESETPIQVFDPFLLLGLLANYNKFEFQNPYQLRLDDFVNEASIQKIVKGVGISCAAVRNGYVAVQDDAPEGWTLFSTLVYFGLGALSPSKKDKASPPNAEEAKEMFATLPAQQAAILLATYDFTNANKLFGHHLISQAPEKDNEESPFASFLSLTSYLLHHAYRSPRIAHYAELNLFTLRILAEDSTLCKHLCGEENKRKIRLCRQRQPYLPVVTGDRVLATVIFDIIIDTISHNLRRRLDVNIYSHSIAILLRLLTYLSMNKIRLAYHWSELWRNLLSLMRFLTTYVSDLSSNPNITTLTTTLVDLVAFCVSAGDTFLPDPSSYDDLFYKLVETGPIITKYRDVYSLKPSSSKPTDPSPSKDVHVAAVDTLISVSTHFYTLLFNPEQTDAKPDADGQGVAPIPAHRKKNLGPREVHRIIKQGYDTLSIQPPEGLSAWTRWRETDAKTELKQAARCVVEDARHLVV
;
A
#
# COMPACT_ATOMS: atom_id res chain seq x y z
N MET A 1 -60.05 35.27 -36.05
CA MET A 1 -59.01 34.21 -36.00
C MET A 1 -57.89 34.75 -35.15
N GLU A 2 -57.85 34.36 -33.88
CA GLU A 2 -56.75 34.72 -32.98
C GLU A 2 -55.53 33.87 -33.32
N SER A 3 -54.37 34.51 -33.41
CA SER A 3 -53.08 33.88 -33.68
C SER A 3 -52.71 32.95 -32.50
N PRO A 4 -52.33 31.68 -32.73
CA PRO A 4 -52.09 30.69 -31.67
C PRO A 4 -50.70 30.82 -31.02
N LEU A 5 -50.01 31.94 -31.23
CA LEU A 5 -48.65 32.15 -30.73
C LEU A 5 -48.68 33.04 -29.48
N THR A 6 -48.86 32.41 -28.33
CA THR A 6 -48.55 33.03 -27.04
C THR A 6 -47.04 33.19 -26.92
N GLN A 7 -46.58 34.44 -26.91
CA GLN A 7 -45.19 34.78 -26.67
C GLN A 7 -44.85 34.40 -25.22
N GLN A 8 -44.16 33.26 -25.02
CA GLN A 8 -43.66 32.89 -23.71
C GLN A 8 -42.65 33.95 -23.25
N THR A 9 -42.88 34.51 -22.07
CA THR A 9 -41.94 35.45 -21.44
C THR A 9 -40.60 34.76 -21.23
N ARG A 10 -39.52 35.41 -21.69
CA ARG A 10 -38.17 34.87 -21.57
C ARG A 10 -37.84 34.69 -20.08
N PRO A 11 -37.52 33.48 -19.60
CA PRO A 11 -37.20 33.28 -18.19
C PRO A 11 -35.93 34.07 -17.81
N GLU A 12 -35.89 34.60 -16.59
CA GLU A 12 -34.76 35.40 -16.08
C GLU A 12 -33.44 34.60 -16.00
N THR A 13 -33.53 33.27 -15.96
CA THR A 13 -32.39 32.34 -16.05
C THR A 13 -32.72 31.20 -17.01
N PHE A 14 -31.81 30.95 -17.95
CA PHE A 14 -31.90 29.80 -18.85
C PHE A 14 -31.42 28.54 -18.11
N LYS A 15 -32.36 27.68 -17.69
CA LYS A 15 -32.03 26.34 -17.17
C LYS A 15 -31.93 25.33 -18.33
N PRO A 16 -30.90 24.46 -18.38
CA PRO A 16 -30.86 23.36 -19.33
C PRO A 16 -32.07 22.45 -19.16
N LYS A 17 -32.62 21.95 -20.28
CA LYS A 17 -33.83 21.12 -20.25
C LYS A 17 -33.65 19.84 -19.42
N VAL A 18 -32.46 19.25 -19.46
CA VAL A 18 -32.14 18.04 -18.67
C VAL A 18 -32.29 18.28 -17.16
N VAL A 19 -31.97 19.49 -16.68
CA VAL A 19 -32.12 19.86 -15.26
C VAL A 19 -33.59 19.95 -14.87
N GLN A 20 -34.44 20.49 -15.76
CA GLN A 20 -35.89 20.51 -15.54
C GLN A 20 -36.46 19.09 -15.45
N LEU A 21 -35.93 18.14 -16.24
CA LEU A 21 -36.35 16.73 -16.16
C LEU A 21 -35.93 16.07 -14.83
N TYR A 22 -34.76 16.43 -14.29
CA TYR A 22 -34.35 15.99 -12.95
C TYR A 22 -35.28 16.53 -11.86
N GLU A 23 -35.57 17.84 -11.88
CA GLU A 23 -36.48 18.50 -10.94
C GLU A 23 -37.88 17.87 -11.02
N ASN A 24 -38.40 17.68 -12.24
CA ASN A 24 -39.72 17.05 -12.44
C ASN A 24 -39.78 15.60 -11.92
N LEU A 25 -38.67 14.85 -11.99
CA LEU A 25 -38.63 13.48 -11.50
C LEU A 25 -38.46 13.38 -9.98
N LEU A 26 -37.64 14.26 -9.38
CA LEU A 26 -37.17 14.10 -7.99
C LEU A 26 -37.74 15.13 -6.99
N GLN A 27 -38.33 16.23 -7.46
CA GLN A 27 -38.79 17.33 -6.60
C GLN A 27 -40.31 17.60 -6.69
N THR A 28 -41.05 16.83 -7.50
CA THR A 28 -42.49 17.03 -7.67
C THR A 28 -43.28 16.40 -6.53
N SER A 29 -44.21 17.17 -5.93
CA SER A 29 -45.09 16.73 -4.84
C SER A 29 -46.19 15.77 -5.28
N ASP A 30 -46.67 15.89 -6.52
CA ASP A 30 -47.67 15.01 -7.13
C ASP A 30 -46.99 14.05 -8.11
N TYR A 31 -46.75 12.81 -7.67
CA TYR A 31 -46.11 11.80 -8.52
C TYR A 31 -47.08 11.31 -9.59
N ASN A 32 -46.78 11.67 -10.85
CA ASN A 32 -47.38 11.09 -12.03
C ASN A 32 -46.33 10.22 -12.74
N GLU A 33 -46.71 9.00 -13.13
CA GLU A 33 -45.81 8.09 -13.83
C GLU A 33 -45.27 8.75 -15.11
N PRO A 34 -43.93 8.84 -15.30
CA PRO A 34 -43.37 9.51 -16.47
C PRO A 34 -43.68 8.75 -17.76
N SER A 35 -44.15 9.46 -18.78
CA SER A 35 -44.47 8.88 -20.09
C SER A 35 -43.22 8.37 -20.84
N GLU A 36 -43.40 7.51 -21.84
CA GLU A 36 -42.30 7.09 -22.74
C GLU A 36 -41.62 8.29 -23.44
N GLY A 37 -42.37 9.36 -23.72
CA GLY A 37 -41.82 10.58 -24.30
C GLY A 37 -40.83 11.29 -23.35
N PHE A 38 -41.13 11.28 -22.05
CA PHE A 38 -40.25 11.82 -21.01
C PHE A 38 -38.92 11.07 -21.00
N TRP A 39 -38.95 9.73 -20.94
CA TRP A 39 -37.73 8.93 -20.84
C TRP A 39 -36.86 9.01 -22.10
N ARG A 40 -37.47 9.03 -23.28
CA ARG A 40 -36.74 9.25 -24.53
C ARG A 40 -36.00 10.58 -24.52
N GLU A 41 -36.66 11.63 -24.06
CA GLU A 41 -36.01 12.94 -23.96
C GLU A 41 -34.93 12.97 -22.88
N PHE A 42 -35.19 12.36 -21.72
CA PHE A 42 -34.26 12.29 -20.59
C PHE A 42 -32.90 11.71 -21.00
N PHE A 43 -32.87 10.59 -21.71
CA PHE A 43 -31.62 9.92 -22.11
C PHE A 43 -31.08 10.35 -23.47
N LEU A 44 -31.81 11.17 -24.23
CA LEU A 44 -31.28 11.79 -25.45
C LEU A 44 -30.44 13.04 -25.14
N LEU A 45 -30.75 13.73 -24.04
CA LEU A 45 -30.03 14.93 -23.62
C LEU A 45 -28.73 14.56 -22.87
N PRO A 46 -27.64 15.33 -23.06
CA PRO A 46 -26.40 15.13 -22.33
C PRO A 46 -26.63 15.34 -20.83
N PRO A 47 -26.17 14.42 -19.96
CA PRO A 47 -26.41 14.50 -18.53
C PRO A 47 -25.57 15.61 -17.89
N ASP A 48 -26.20 16.47 -17.09
CA ASP A 48 -25.51 17.42 -16.22
C ASP A 48 -25.22 16.75 -14.89
N ARG A 49 -24.03 16.16 -14.79
CA ARG A 49 -23.58 15.41 -13.60
C ARG A 49 -23.59 16.27 -12.34
N SER A 50 -23.20 17.54 -12.46
CA SER A 50 -23.08 18.46 -11.33
C SER A 50 -24.44 18.81 -10.74
N GLN A 51 -25.43 19.10 -11.60
CA GLN A 51 -26.78 19.42 -11.17
C GLN A 51 -27.51 18.17 -10.65
N LEU A 52 -27.36 17.02 -11.32
CA LEU A 52 -27.95 15.77 -10.83
C LEU A 52 -27.39 15.38 -9.46
N SER A 53 -26.07 15.48 -9.26
CA SER A 53 -25.44 15.24 -7.96
C SER A 53 -25.97 16.20 -6.91
N SER A 54 -26.07 17.50 -7.22
CA SER A 54 -26.59 18.50 -6.29
C SER A 54 -28.04 18.21 -5.87
N ILE A 55 -28.91 17.83 -6.81
CA ILE A 55 -30.31 17.49 -6.51
C ILE A 55 -30.37 16.25 -5.61
N LEU A 56 -29.61 15.21 -5.95
CA LEU A 56 -29.60 13.97 -5.17
C LEU A 56 -28.97 14.15 -3.78
N ASP A 57 -27.89 14.93 -3.65
CA ASP A 57 -27.21 15.18 -2.38
C ASP A 57 -28.06 16.01 -1.40
N GLN A 58 -28.99 16.84 -1.90
CA GLN A 58 -29.93 17.60 -1.08
C GLN A 58 -30.97 16.72 -0.39
N LEU A 59 -31.27 15.53 -0.94
CA LEU A 59 -32.23 14.60 -0.35
C LEU A 59 -31.63 13.91 0.88
N SER A 60 -32.35 13.89 1.99
CA SER A 60 -32.02 13.03 3.14
C SER A 60 -32.25 11.54 2.81
N PRO A 61 -31.69 10.60 3.61
CA PRO A 61 -31.97 9.17 3.45
C PRO A 61 -33.47 8.85 3.47
N ASP A 62 -34.24 9.49 4.35
CA ASP A 62 -35.68 9.28 4.50
C ASP A 62 -36.47 9.85 3.31
N GLU A 63 -36.12 11.04 2.82
CA GLU A 63 -36.71 11.60 1.60
C GLU A 63 -36.40 10.73 0.37
N THR A 64 -35.19 10.18 0.29
CA THR A 64 -34.82 9.25 -0.78
C THR A 64 -35.66 7.98 -0.74
N LEU A 65 -35.96 7.46 0.46
CA LEU A 65 -36.86 6.32 0.65
C LEU A 65 -38.31 6.64 0.28
N ASN A 66 -38.79 7.85 0.60
CA ASN A 66 -40.11 8.31 0.18
C ASN A 66 -40.22 8.41 -1.36
N LEU A 67 -39.10 8.65 -2.05
CA LEU A 67 -38.98 8.66 -3.52
C LEU A 67 -38.59 7.30 -4.11
N GLN A 68 -38.81 6.19 -3.40
CA GLN A 68 -38.43 4.85 -3.86
C GLN A 68 -38.99 4.50 -5.25
N VAL A 69 -40.21 4.93 -5.59
CA VAL A 69 -40.81 4.60 -6.90
C VAL A 69 -40.07 5.30 -8.04
N GLN A 70 -39.78 6.59 -7.87
CA GLN A 70 -39.06 7.43 -8.82
C GLN A 70 -37.63 6.93 -9.03
N THR A 71 -36.95 6.61 -7.92
CA THR A 71 -35.55 6.16 -7.91
C THR A 71 -35.41 4.76 -8.52
N GLN A 72 -36.32 3.84 -8.23
CA GLN A 72 -36.40 2.52 -8.88
C GLN A 72 -36.65 2.65 -10.39
N GLN A 73 -37.60 3.51 -10.81
CA GLN A 73 -37.87 3.73 -12.23
C GLN A 73 -36.68 4.32 -12.97
N LEU A 74 -36.01 5.32 -12.39
CA LEU A 74 -34.78 5.89 -12.95
C LEU A 74 -33.71 4.80 -13.14
N PHE A 75 -33.50 3.97 -12.12
CA PHE A 75 -32.50 2.91 -12.15
C PHE A 75 -32.83 1.86 -13.22
N ILE A 76 -34.04 1.29 -13.20
CA ILE A 76 -34.49 0.27 -14.16
C ILE A 76 -34.46 0.83 -15.58
N ARG A 77 -34.92 2.08 -15.79
CA ARG A 77 -34.92 2.69 -17.12
C ARG A 77 -33.50 2.93 -17.61
N ALA A 78 -32.62 3.48 -16.79
CA ALA A 78 -31.23 3.71 -17.19
C ALA A 78 -30.51 2.39 -17.52
N ILE A 79 -30.80 1.28 -16.82
CA ILE A 79 -30.29 -0.06 -17.20
C ILE A 79 -30.75 -0.46 -18.60
N ARG A 80 -32.05 -0.29 -18.89
CA ARG A 80 -32.64 -0.62 -20.20
C ARG A 80 -32.02 0.22 -21.32
N GLU A 81 -31.87 1.52 -21.11
CA GLU A 81 -31.33 2.44 -22.10
C GLU A 81 -29.81 2.23 -22.30
N ALA A 82 -29.06 1.90 -21.24
CA ALA A 82 -27.66 1.47 -21.35
C ALA A 82 -27.51 0.19 -22.20
N ALA A 83 -28.47 -0.72 -22.12
CA ALA A 83 -28.49 -1.96 -22.91
C ALA A 83 -28.95 -1.77 -24.38
N SER A 84 -29.39 -0.58 -24.77
CA SER A 84 -30.00 -0.33 -26.09
C SER A 84 -29.00 -0.46 -27.25
N GLY A 85 -27.71 -0.26 -27.00
CA GLY A 85 -26.66 -0.16 -28.02
C GLY A 85 -26.81 1.06 -28.94
N ALA A 86 -27.67 2.01 -28.59
CA ALA A 86 -27.93 3.22 -29.37
C ALA A 86 -27.16 4.40 -28.78
N SER A 87 -26.15 4.88 -29.51
CA SER A 87 -25.42 6.09 -29.12
C SER A 87 -26.19 7.37 -29.49
N PRO A 88 -26.23 8.41 -28.64
CA PRO A 88 -25.52 8.57 -27.36
C PRO A 88 -26.29 8.08 -26.12
N VAL A 89 -27.48 7.51 -26.31
CA VAL A 89 -28.42 7.12 -25.24
C VAL A 89 -27.80 6.12 -24.27
N ASP A 90 -27.13 5.09 -24.80
CA ASP A 90 -26.43 4.07 -24.01
C ASP A 90 -25.38 4.68 -23.07
N SER A 91 -24.57 5.58 -23.60
CA SER A 91 -23.52 6.31 -22.88
C SER A 91 -24.10 7.25 -21.83
N TYR A 92 -25.12 8.05 -22.18
CA TYR A 92 -25.74 8.98 -21.24
C TYR A 92 -26.45 8.24 -20.10
N ALA A 93 -27.06 7.08 -20.37
CA ALA A 93 -27.65 6.25 -19.34
C ALA A 93 -26.61 5.73 -18.32
N LEU A 94 -25.43 5.29 -18.77
CA LEU A 94 -24.34 4.88 -17.87
C LEU A 94 -23.81 6.04 -17.01
N GLU A 95 -23.73 7.24 -17.58
CA GLU A 95 -23.33 8.44 -16.84
C GLU A 95 -24.36 8.83 -15.77
N THR A 96 -25.66 8.77 -16.10
CA THR A 96 -26.74 8.95 -15.12
C THR A 96 -26.67 7.90 -14.02
N LEU A 97 -26.48 6.62 -14.37
CA LEU A 97 -26.34 5.54 -13.39
C LEU A 97 -25.16 5.76 -12.44
N MET A 98 -24.02 6.19 -12.96
CA MET A 98 -22.83 6.47 -12.16
C MET A 98 -23.09 7.56 -11.12
N VAL A 99 -23.64 8.71 -11.52
CA VAL A 99 -23.97 9.81 -10.59
C VAL A 99 -25.05 9.38 -9.60
N PHE A 100 -26.10 8.72 -10.08
CA PHE A 100 -27.19 8.21 -9.24
C PHE A 100 -26.68 7.27 -8.15
N LEU A 101 -25.91 6.24 -8.53
CA LEU A 101 -25.33 5.28 -7.59
C LEU A 101 -24.37 5.95 -6.61
N ALA A 102 -23.52 6.86 -7.08
CA ALA A 102 -22.55 7.52 -6.23
C ALA A 102 -23.19 8.42 -5.16
N CYS A 103 -24.30 9.10 -5.48
CA CYS A 103 -25.04 9.92 -4.52
C CYS A 103 -25.92 9.08 -3.59
N VAL A 104 -26.67 8.12 -4.12
CA VAL A 104 -27.62 7.29 -3.35
C VAL A 104 -26.88 6.39 -2.37
N LEU A 105 -25.85 5.67 -2.83
CA LEU A 105 -25.13 4.70 -1.98
C LEU A 105 -24.22 5.35 -0.94
N LYS A 106 -23.92 6.65 -1.08
CA LYS A 106 -23.18 7.43 -0.08
C LYS A 106 -24.04 7.77 1.15
N LYS A 107 -25.37 7.72 1.04
CA LYS A 107 -26.29 8.07 2.13
C LYS A 107 -26.23 7.05 3.27
N LYS A 108 -26.40 7.54 4.50
CA LYS A 108 -26.41 6.72 5.72
C LYS A 108 -27.83 6.32 6.06
N TYR A 109 -28.28 5.21 5.50
CA TYR A 109 -29.58 4.63 5.80
C TYR A 109 -29.62 3.96 7.18
N THR A 110 -30.82 3.87 7.77
CA THR A 110 -31.05 3.21 9.06
C THR A 110 -30.76 1.72 8.97
N ASN A 111 -31.21 1.07 7.89
CA ASN A 111 -30.95 -0.33 7.58
C ASN A 111 -30.23 -0.42 6.22
N PRO A 112 -28.88 -0.28 6.17
CA PRO A 112 -28.13 -0.11 4.93
C PRO A 112 -28.39 -1.18 3.85
N SER A 113 -28.64 -2.43 4.24
CA SER A 113 -28.93 -3.49 3.26
C SER A 113 -30.34 -3.37 2.68
N SER A 114 -31.39 -3.35 3.52
CA SER A 114 -32.78 -3.32 3.05
C SER A 114 -33.13 -1.99 2.38
N ASP A 115 -32.69 -0.87 2.95
CA ASP A 115 -33.09 0.46 2.49
C ASP A 115 -32.47 0.78 1.12
N VAL A 116 -31.22 0.38 0.90
CA VAL A 116 -30.58 0.49 -0.42
C VAL A 116 -31.28 -0.39 -1.45
N ILE A 117 -31.66 -1.62 -1.09
CA ILE A 117 -32.42 -2.51 -1.99
C ILE A 117 -33.76 -1.86 -2.35
N THR A 118 -34.46 -1.31 -1.37
CA THR A 118 -35.72 -0.61 -1.53
C THR A 118 -35.58 0.58 -2.48
N VAL A 119 -34.54 1.41 -2.35
CA VAL A 119 -34.32 2.56 -3.25
C VAL A 119 -33.96 2.14 -4.68
N LEU A 120 -33.21 1.06 -4.87
CA LEU A 120 -32.71 0.67 -6.20
C LEU A 120 -33.69 -0.20 -6.99
N ALA A 121 -34.25 -1.23 -6.37
CA ALA A 121 -34.94 -2.29 -7.08
C ALA A 121 -36.26 -2.73 -6.43
N GLY A 122 -36.51 -2.34 -5.18
CA GLY A 122 -37.57 -2.92 -4.37
C GLY A 122 -37.20 -4.34 -3.89
N LEU A 123 -37.74 -4.73 -2.72
CA LEU A 123 -37.39 -6.02 -2.09
C LEU A 123 -37.83 -7.23 -2.94
N ASP A 124 -38.94 -7.12 -3.67
CA ASP A 124 -39.52 -8.23 -4.43
C ASP A 124 -38.82 -8.48 -5.77
N HIS A 125 -38.16 -7.47 -6.34
CA HIS A 125 -37.58 -7.52 -7.69
C HIS A 125 -36.06 -7.40 -7.71
N VAL A 126 -35.41 -7.33 -6.54
CA VAL A 126 -33.96 -7.11 -6.40
C VAL A 126 -33.14 -8.12 -7.22
N ASP A 127 -33.47 -9.40 -7.14
CA ASP A 127 -32.73 -10.45 -7.86
C ASP A 127 -32.76 -10.24 -9.37
N GLN A 128 -33.94 -9.90 -9.90
CA GLN A 128 -34.12 -9.67 -11.34
C GLN A 128 -33.40 -8.40 -11.79
N VAL A 129 -33.61 -7.28 -11.09
CA VAL A 129 -33.09 -5.97 -11.48
C VAL A 129 -31.57 -5.93 -11.37
N ILE A 130 -31.00 -6.41 -10.26
CA ILE A 130 -29.54 -6.35 -10.03
C ILE A 130 -28.81 -7.39 -10.89
N SER A 131 -29.36 -8.59 -11.07
CA SER A 131 -28.78 -9.56 -12.01
C SER A 131 -28.78 -9.03 -13.44
N ASN A 132 -29.85 -8.35 -13.87
CA ASN A 132 -29.92 -7.70 -15.17
C ASN A 132 -28.92 -6.55 -15.28
N PHE A 133 -28.77 -5.72 -14.25
CA PHE A 133 -27.78 -4.64 -14.21
C PHE A 133 -26.35 -5.18 -14.42
N VAL A 134 -25.96 -6.20 -13.64
CA VAL A 134 -24.62 -6.82 -13.75
C VAL A 134 -24.46 -7.48 -15.13
N ALA A 135 -25.54 -8.03 -15.69
CA ALA A 135 -25.55 -8.61 -17.03
C ALA A 135 -25.28 -7.59 -18.15
N VAL A 136 -25.95 -6.45 -18.07
CA VAL A 136 -25.78 -5.33 -19.00
C VAL A 136 -24.36 -4.79 -18.91
N LEU A 137 -23.83 -4.58 -17.70
CA LEU A 137 -22.45 -4.12 -17.51
C LEU A 137 -21.44 -5.11 -18.09
N ASP A 138 -21.56 -6.40 -17.79
CA ASP A 138 -20.68 -7.44 -18.36
C ASP A 138 -20.72 -7.46 -19.90
N GLY A 139 -21.93 -7.36 -20.48
CA GLY A 139 -22.11 -7.29 -21.93
C GLY A 139 -21.45 -6.07 -22.56
N ILE A 140 -21.63 -4.88 -21.97
CA ILE A 140 -21.03 -3.63 -22.44
C ILE A 140 -19.51 -3.68 -22.28
N ILE A 141 -18.97 -4.08 -21.12
CA ILE A 141 -17.52 -4.17 -20.89
C ILE A 141 -16.86 -5.11 -21.90
N ARG A 142 -17.52 -6.22 -22.25
CA ARG A 142 -16.99 -7.20 -23.20
C ARG A 142 -17.06 -6.73 -24.65
N ASN A 143 -18.17 -6.14 -25.06
CA ASN A 143 -18.52 -5.98 -26.49
C ASN A 143 -19.02 -4.57 -26.86
N GLY A 144 -18.87 -3.58 -25.99
CA GLY A 144 -19.31 -2.21 -26.24
C GLY A 144 -18.65 -1.63 -27.50
N SER A 145 -19.40 -0.78 -28.19
CA SER A 145 -19.02 -0.19 -29.49
C SER A 145 -17.79 0.72 -29.44
N SER A 146 -17.49 1.30 -28.28
CA SER A 146 -16.34 2.18 -28.06
C SER A 146 -15.67 1.90 -26.72
N PHE A 147 -14.38 2.23 -26.62
CA PHE A 147 -13.65 2.18 -25.34
C PHE A 147 -14.24 3.11 -24.29
N ASP A 148 -14.75 4.28 -24.71
CA ASP A 148 -15.40 5.25 -23.84
C ASP A 148 -16.68 4.68 -23.20
N LEU A 149 -17.50 3.97 -23.97
CA LEU A 149 -18.69 3.29 -23.44
C LEU A 149 -18.31 2.18 -22.45
N ARG A 150 -17.29 1.38 -22.80
CA ARG A 150 -16.79 0.28 -21.97
C ARG A 150 -16.21 0.78 -20.64
N ILE A 151 -15.42 1.86 -20.65
CA ILE A 151 -14.86 2.45 -19.43
C ILE A 151 -15.97 3.06 -18.56
N LYS A 152 -17.01 3.66 -19.15
CA LYS A 152 -18.18 4.12 -18.40
C LYS A 152 -18.87 2.96 -17.69
N ALA A 153 -19.05 1.82 -18.35
CA ALA A 153 -19.61 0.63 -17.70
C ALA A 153 -18.74 0.11 -16.55
N ILE A 154 -17.40 0.12 -16.71
CA ILE A 154 -16.47 -0.22 -15.61
C ILE A 154 -16.63 0.76 -14.45
N LYS A 155 -16.71 2.08 -14.70
CA LYS A 155 -16.91 3.09 -13.66
C LYS A 155 -18.27 2.97 -12.97
N THR A 156 -19.33 2.66 -13.71
CA THR A 156 -20.64 2.35 -13.13
C THR A 156 -20.58 1.11 -12.23
N ALA A 157 -19.81 0.09 -12.60
CA ALA A 157 -19.55 -1.07 -11.73
C ALA A 157 -18.73 -0.69 -10.48
N ILE A 158 -17.73 0.19 -10.59
CA ILE A 158 -16.99 0.72 -9.44
C ILE A 158 -17.92 1.51 -8.51
N ALA A 159 -18.82 2.35 -9.05
CA ALA A 159 -19.80 3.10 -8.26
C ALA A 159 -20.72 2.16 -7.47
N MET A 160 -21.22 1.10 -8.10
CA MET A 160 -22.02 0.10 -7.42
C MET A 160 -21.22 -0.65 -6.34
N THR A 161 -20.06 -1.20 -6.70
CA THR A 161 -19.27 -2.06 -5.81
C THR A 161 -18.69 -1.30 -4.61
N SER A 162 -18.24 -0.06 -4.80
CA SER A 162 -17.70 0.78 -3.73
C SER A 162 -18.80 1.43 -2.86
N GLY A 163 -19.94 1.79 -3.44
CA GLY A 163 -21.09 2.32 -2.71
C GLY A 163 -21.81 1.26 -1.89
N ALA A 164 -22.05 0.08 -2.48
CA ALA A 164 -22.82 -1.00 -1.88
C ALA A 164 -21.95 -2.05 -1.15
N TYR A 165 -20.66 -1.76 -0.90
CA TYR A 165 -19.67 -2.73 -0.41
C TYR A 165 -20.06 -3.47 0.88
N LYS A 166 -20.87 -2.85 1.74
CA LYS A 166 -21.34 -3.45 3.00
C LYS A 166 -22.67 -4.20 2.88
N THR A 167 -23.24 -4.26 1.69
CA THR A 167 -24.54 -4.88 1.41
C THR A 167 -24.39 -6.23 0.71
N SER A 168 -25.49 -6.97 0.56
CA SER A 168 -25.54 -8.20 -0.26
C SER A 168 -25.46 -7.91 -1.76
N LEU A 169 -25.62 -6.67 -2.22
CA LEU A 169 -25.72 -6.36 -3.66
C LEU A 169 -24.42 -6.61 -4.43
N VAL A 170 -23.27 -6.60 -3.77
CA VAL A 170 -22.00 -6.93 -4.42
C VAL A 170 -21.89 -8.43 -4.71
N SER A 171 -22.62 -9.29 -4.00
CA SER A 171 -22.63 -10.73 -4.26
C SER A 171 -23.10 -11.09 -5.67
N TYR A 172 -23.96 -10.29 -6.31
CA TYR A 172 -24.36 -10.51 -7.71
C TYR A 172 -23.19 -10.41 -8.68
N PHE A 173 -22.17 -9.58 -8.37
CA PHE A 173 -20.92 -9.54 -9.13
C PHE A 173 -20.03 -10.76 -8.87
N THR A 174 -20.23 -11.49 -7.78
CA THR A 174 -19.54 -12.79 -7.56
C THR A 174 -20.24 -13.93 -8.29
N HIS A 175 -21.56 -13.87 -8.45
CA HIS A 175 -22.33 -14.87 -9.20
C HIS A 175 -22.14 -14.75 -10.71
N ARG A 176 -21.93 -13.53 -11.22
CA ARG A 176 -21.58 -13.28 -12.61
C ARG A 176 -20.13 -12.86 -12.72
N ASP A 177 -19.30 -13.72 -13.29
CA ASP A 177 -17.86 -13.48 -13.42
C ASP A 177 -17.55 -12.41 -14.48
N LEU A 178 -17.14 -11.21 -14.01
CA LEU A 178 -16.70 -10.10 -14.86
C LEU A 178 -15.24 -10.25 -15.31
N PHE A 179 -14.46 -11.17 -14.73
CA PHE A 179 -13.03 -11.30 -14.99
C PHE A 179 -12.69 -11.42 -16.49
N PRO A 180 -13.38 -12.27 -17.30
CA PRO A 180 -13.08 -12.38 -18.72
C PRO A 180 -13.30 -11.06 -19.48
N SER A 181 -14.33 -10.30 -19.11
CA SER A 181 -14.66 -9.02 -19.74
C SER A 181 -13.64 -7.94 -19.39
N LEU A 182 -13.21 -7.90 -18.13
CA LEU A 182 -12.14 -7.00 -17.67
C LEU A 182 -10.82 -7.33 -18.36
N MET A 183 -10.45 -8.62 -18.45
CA MET A 183 -9.21 -9.03 -19.11
C MET A 183 -9.23 -8.77 -20.61
N LYS A 184 -10.37 -8.93 -21.28
CA LYS A 184 -10.53 -8.52 -22.68
C LYS A 184 -10.33 -7.02 -22.85
N PHE A 185 -10.90 -6.19 -21.96
CA PHE A 185 -10.68 -4.74 -21.98
C PHE A 185 -9.20 -4.38 -21.82
N VAL A 186 -8.51 -4.99 -20.85
CA VAL A 186 -7.07 -4.79 -20.63
C VAL A 186 -6.25 -5.23 -21.83
N GLN A 187 -6.59 -6.36 -22.44
CA GLN A 187 -5.87 -6.86 -23.61
C GLN A 187 -6.00 -5.89 -24.80
N GLU A 188 -7.16 -5.29 -24.99
CA GLU A 188 -7.44 -4.38 -26.10
C GLU A 188 -6.99 -2.93 -25.78
N SER A 189 -6.68 -2.58 -24.53
CA SER A 189 -6.28 -1.22 -24.15
C SER A 189 -5.01 -0.76 -24.88
N GLU A 190 -5.05 0.44 -25.46
CA GLU A 190 -3.93 1.03 -26.20
C GLU A 190 -2.97 1.79 -25.27
N THR A 191 -3.52 2.41 -24.22
CA THR A 191 -2.74 3.21 -23.27
C THR A 191 -2.73 2.54 -21.90
N PRO A 192 -1.60 2.52 -21.16
CA PRO A 192 -1.56 1.81 -19.89
C PRO A 192 -2.42 2.47 -18.81
N ILE A 193 -2.77 3.75 -18.96
CA ILE A 193 -3.67 4.47 -18.06
C ILE A 193 -5.09 3.90 -18.06
N GLN A 194 -5.54 3.33 -19.19
CA GLN A 194 -6.86 2.71 -19.31
C GLN A 194 -6.99 1.45 -18.46
N VAL A 195 -5.88 0.87 -18.01
CA VAL A 195 -5.88 -0.34 -17.17
C VAL A 195 -6.22 -0.04 -15.71
N PHE A 196 -6.18 1.24 -15.30
CA PHE A 196 -6.43 1.64 -13.91
C PHE A 196 -7.82 1.21 -13.41
N ASP A 197 -8.89 1.64 -14.08
CA ASP A 197 -10.27 1.36 -13.65
C ASP A 197 -10.62 -0.15 -13.64
N PRO A 198 -10.34 -0.95 -14.70
CA PRO A 198 -10.64 -2.39 -14.66
C PRO A 198 -9.83 -3.13 -13.58
N PHE A 199 -8.59 -2.71 -13.31
CA PHE A 199 -7.78 -3.32 -12.27
C PHE A 199 -8.22 -2.92 -10.86
N LEU A 200 -8.64 -1.67 -10.66
CA LEU A 200 -9.26 -1.20 -9.43
C LEU A 200 -10.54 -1.99 -9.13
N LEU A 201 -11.43 -2.14 -10.11
CA LEU A 201 -12.66 -2.92 -9.97
C LEU A 201 -12.36 -4.38 -9.59
N LEU A 202 -11.37 -5.00 -10.23
CA LEU A 202 -10.94 -6.36 -9.90
C LEU A 202 -10.46 -6.47 -8.45
N GLY A 203 -9.68 -5.49 -7.96
CA GLY A 203 -9.25 -5.43 -6.56
C GLY A 203 -10.42 -5.32 -5.58
N LEU A 204 -11.41 -4.46 -5.87
CA LEU A 204 -12.62 -4.35 -5.03
C LEU A 204 -13.40 -5.66 -4.98
N LEU A 205 -13.58 -6.31 -6.14
CA LEU A 205 -14.31 -7.57 -6.24
C LEU A 205 -13.58 -8.72 -5.56
N ALA A 206 -12.25 -8.79 -5.67
CA ALA A 206 -11.43 -9.82 -5.01
C ALA A 206 -11.38 -9.69 -3.48
N ASN A 207 -11.61 -8.49 -2.94
CA ASN A 207 -11.63 -8.25 -1.49
C ASN A 207 -13.02 -8.32 -0.85
N TYR A 208 -14.09 -8.29 -1.65
CA TYR A 208 -15.43 -8.41 -1.11
C TYR A 208 -15.59 -9.74 -0.36
N ASN A 209 -15.84 -9.65 0.96
CA ASN A 209 -16.03 -10.79 1.85
C ASN A 209 -14.95 -11.89 1.74
N LYS A 210 -13.72 -11.48 1.38
CA LYS A 210 -12.56 -12.36 1.15
C LYS A 210 -12.21 -13.26 2.35
N PHE A 211 -12.55 -12.86 3.56
CA PHE A 211 -12.26 -13.63 4.78
C PHE A 211 -13.48 -14.35 5.35
N GLU A 212 -14.59 -14.32 4.63
CA GLU A 212 -15.89 -14.86 5.02
C GLU A 212 -16.26 -16.07 4.16
N PHE A 213 -15.91 -16.06 2.87
CA PHE A 213 -16.09 -17.19 1.96
C PHE A 213 -15.01 -17.21 0.87
N GLN A 214 -14.95 -18.29 0.09
CA GLN A 214 -14.03 -18.42 -1.04
C GLN A 214 -14.47 -17.53 -2.20
N ASN A 215 -13.76 -16.42 -2.41
CA ASN A 215 -14.09 -15.46 -3.44
C ASN A 215 -13.60 -15.94 -4.82
N PRO A 216 -14.48 -16.03 -5.85
CA PRO A 216 -14.11 -16.55 -7.16
C PRO A 216 -13.04 -15.70 -7.87
N TYR A 217 -13.00 -14.39 -7.64
CA TYR A 217 -11.98 -13.52 -8.23
C TYR A 217 -10.58 -13.79 -7.68
N GLN A 218 -10.45 -14.28 -6.45
CA GLN A 218 -9.14 -14.71 -5.93
C GLN A 218 -8.61 -15.93 -6.69
N LEU A 219 -9.48 -16.89 -6.99
CA LEU A 219 -9.12 -18.06 -7.80
C LEU A 219 -8.73 -17.64 -9.22
N ARG A 220 -9.46 -16.66 -9.79
CA ARG A 220 -9.10 -16.10 -11.10
C ARG A 220 -7.73 -15.44 -11.11
N LEU A 221 -7.35 -14.73 -10.05
CA LEU A 221 -6.01 -14.14 -9.94
C LEU A 221 -4.92 -15.22 -9.88
N ASP A 222 -5.13 -16.28 -9.10
CA ASP A 222 -4.19 -17.40 -8.96
C ASP A 222 -3.98 -18.13 -10.31
N ASP A 223 -5.08 -18.48 -11.00
CA ASP A 223 -5.04 -19.25 -12.26
C ASP A 223 -4.68 -18.42 -13.51
N PHE A 224 -4.45 -17.10 -13.39
CA PHE A 224 -4.24 -16.25 -14.55
C PHE A 224 -2.83 -16.36 -15.15
N VAL A 225 -2.74 -16.70 -16.44
CA VAL A 225 -1.46 -16.95 -17.13
C VAL A 225 -1.24 -16.12 -18.39
N ASN A 226 -2.13 -15.16 -18.72
CA ASN A 226 -1.94 -14.32 -19.91
C ASN A 226 -0.90 -13.22 -19.64
N GLU A 227 0.35 -13.50 -19.98
CA GLU A 227 1.50 -12.59 -19.79
C GLU A 227 1.30 -11.22 -20.43
N ALA A 228 0.71 -11.14 -21.63
CA ALA A 228 0.52 -9.87 -22.32
C ALA A 228 -0.42 -8.94 -21.53
N SER A 229 -1.49 -9.48 -20.97
CA SER A 229 -2.39 -8.73 -20.08
C SER A 229 -1.70 -8.40 -18.74
N ILE A 230 -0.93 -9.32 -18.16
CA ILE A 230 -0.16 -9.08 -16.93
C ILE A 230 0.82 -7.91 -17.12
N GLN A 231 1.58 -7.89 -18.21
CA GLN A 231 2.55 -6.83 -18.52
C GLN A 231 1.87 -5.46 -18.69
N LYS A 232 0.68 -5.43 -19.31
CA LYS A 232 -0.13 -4.20 -19.39
C LYS A 232 -0.61 -3.72 -18.02
N ILE A 233 -1.05 -4.64 -17.15
CA ILE A 233 -1.45 -4.32 -15.77
C ILE A 233 -0.26 -3.79 -14.98
N VAL A 234 0.88 -4.49 -15.02
CA VAL A 234 2.11 -4.06 -14.36
C VAL A 234 2.53 -2.66 -14.83
N LYS A 235 2.47 -2.38 -16.14
CA LYS A 235 2.74 -1.03 -16.67
C LYS A 235 1.76 0.01 -16.13
N GLY A 236 0.46 -0.32 -16.07
CA GLY A 236 -0.57 0.52 -15.46
C GLY A 236 -0.27 0.84 -13.99
N VAL A 237 0.10 -0.17 -13.19
CA VAL A 237 0.52 -0.03 -11.79
C VAL A 237 1.71 0.92 -11.68
N GLY A 238 2.73 0.76 -12.53
CA GLY A 238 3.91 1.63 -12.57
C GLY A 238 3.55 3.10 -12.80
N ILE A 239 2.73 3.39 -13.81
CA ILE A 239 2.28 4.76 -14.13
C ILE A 239 1.46 5.34 -12.97
N SER A 240 0.54 4.58 -12.38
CA SER A 240 -0.24 5.05 -11.23
C SER A 240 0.66 5.33 -10.02
N CYS A 241 1.65 4.48 -9.74
CA CYS A 241 2.60 4.70 -8.66
C CYS A 241 3.41 5.99 -8.88
N ALA A 242 3.90 6.20 -10.10
CA ALA A 242 4.61 7.43 -10.48
C ALA A 242 3.72 8.67 -10.33
N ALA A 243 2.46 8.61 -10.78
CA ALA A 243 1.52 9.71 -10.66
C ALA A 243 1.22 10.08 -9.20
N VAL A 244 0.95 9.09 -8.35
CA VAL A 244 0.69 9.30 -6.91
C VAL A 244 1.93 9.88 -6.21
N ARG A 245 3.12 9.35 -6.51
CA ARG A 245 4.39 9.88 -5.99
C ARG A 245 4.61 11.33 -6.42
N ASN A 246 4.34 11.66 -7.68
CA ASN A 246 4.53 13.02 -8.19
C ASN A 246 3.68 14.04 -7.42
N GLY A 247 2.57 13.63 -6.81
CA GLY A 247 1.82 14.46 -5.86
C GLY A 247 2.67 14.89 -4.65
N TYR A 248 3.45 13.98 -4.06
CA TYR A 248 4.38 14.33 -2.96
C TYR A 248 5.51 15.23 -3.44
N VAL A 249 6.09 14.94 -4.61
CA VAL A 249 7.18 15.73 -5.20
C VAL A 249 6.72 17.15 -5.54
N ALA A 250 5.47 17.33 -5.98
CA ALA A 250 4.90 18.63 -6.26
C ALA A 250 4.77 19.52 -5.01
N VAL A 251 4.59 18.92 -3.83
CA VAL A 251 4.58 19.67 -2.56
C VAL A 251 6.00 20.06 -2.14
N GLN A 252 6.96 19.13 -2.26
CA GLN A 252 8.34 19.35 -1.89
C GLN A 252 9.27 18.55 -2.81
N ASP A 253 9.97 19.22 -3.72
CA ASP A 253 10.97 18.56 -4.55
C ASP A 253 12.21 18.24 -3.72
N ASP A 254 12.51 16.96 -3.65
CA ASP A 254 13.59 16.35 -2.88
C ASP A 254 14.69 15.76 -3.78
N ALA A 255 14.79 16.23 -5.03
CA ALA A 255 15.87 15.87 -5.95
C ALA A 255 17.24 16.30 -5.37
N PRO A 256 18.23 15.39 -5.28
CA PRO A 256 19.62 15.76 -5.01
C PRO A 256 20.17 16.72 -6.08
N GLU A 257 21.14 17.56 -5.72
CA GLU A 257 21.81 18.45 -6.68
C GLU A 257 22.42 17.65 -7.85
N GLY A 258 22.09 18.02 -9.10
CA GLY A 258 22.53 17.32 -10.31
C GLY A 258 21.72 16.07 -10.70
N TRP A 259 20.69 15.70 -9.94
CA TRP A 259 19.80 14.58 -10.28
C TRP A 259 18.71 15.02 -11.26
N THR A 260 18.98 14.86 -12.55
CA THR A 260 18.01 15.05 -13.64
C THR A 260 17.30 13.75 -13.99
N LEU A 261 16.70 13.06 -13.00
CA LEU A 261 15.69 12.06 -13.32
C LEU A 261 14.47 12.82 -13.86
N PHE A 262 14.42 12.99 -15.17
CA PHE A 262 13.32 13.61 -15.89
C PHE A 262 12.07 12.73 -15.77
N SER A 263 11.35 12.86 -14.66
CA SER A 263 9.88 12.76 -14.69
C SER A 263 9.29 14.16 -14.47
N THR A 264 9.90 15.18 -15.08
CA THR A 264 9.30 16.50 -15.20
C THR A 264 8.00 16.30 -15.97
N LEU A 265 6.91 16.19 -15.22
CA LEU A 265 5.53 16.17 -15.69
C LEU A 265 5.10 14.89 -16.44
N VAL A 266 4.96 13.77 -15.73
CA VAL A 266 3.80 12.89 -16.01
C VAL A 266 2.56 13.62 -15.45
N TYR A 267 2.20 14.74 -16.08
CA TYR A 267 0.90 15.39 -15.93
C TYR A 267 -0.08 14.66 -16.84
N PHE A 268 -0.41 13.42 -16.50
CA PHE A 268 -1.35 12.62 -17.27
C PHE A 268 -2.58 12.29 -16.42
N GLY A 269 -3.65 13.04 -16.68
CA GLY A 269 -4.95 12.46 -17.02
C GLY A 269 -5.70 11.60 -16.01
N LEU A 270 -5.30 11.55 -14.74
CA LEU A 270 -6.08 10.94 -13.66
C LEU A 270 -6.46 12.02 -12.63
N GLY A 271 -7.58 12.68 -12.87
CA GLY A 271 -8.30 13.48 -11.87
C GLY A 271 -7.64 14.80 -11.45
N ALA A 272 -7.96 15.89 -12.16
CA ALA A 272 -8.26 17.22 -11.62
C ALA A 272 -7.41 17.80 -10.45
N LEU A 273 -6.11 17.54 -10.39
CA LEU A 273 -5.17 18.29 -9.53
C LEU A 273 -4.03 18.87 -10.37
N SER A 274 -4.38 19.84 -11.21
CA SER A 274 -3.44 20.83 -11.70
C SER A 274 -3.99 22.20 -11.32
N PRO A 275 -3.27 23.00 -10.52
CA PRO A 275 -3.34 24.44 -10.69
C PRO A 275 -2.92 24.72 -12.14
N SER A 276 -3.71 25.53 -12.83
CA SER A 276 -3.42 26.03 -14.17
C SER A 276 -1.96 26.46 -14.31
N LYS A 277 -1.37 26.26 -15.50
CA LYS A 277 -0.07 26.83 -15.91
C LYS A 277 -0.08 28.38 -15.86
N LYS A 278 -0.07 28.95 -14.67
CA LYS A 278 0.30 30.34 -14.41
C LYS A 278 1.19 30.34 -13.19
N ASP A 279 2.41 30.80 -13.45
CA ASP A 279 3.49 31.07 -12.52
C ASP A 279 4.10 29.84 -11.83
N LYS A 280 5.44 29.76 -11.82
CA LYS A 280 6.14 28.96 -10.81
C LYS A 280 5.73 29.54 -9.46
N ALA A 281 4.68 28.98 -8.87
CA ALA A 281 4.28 29.31 -7.52
C ALA A 281 5.52 29.15 -6.64
N SER A 282 5.78 30.14 -5.79
CA SER A 282 6.77 30.00 -4.73
C SER A 282 6.54 28.68 -4.01
N PRO A 283 7.61 27.97 -3.57
CA PRO A 283 7.43 26.74 -2.83
C PRO A 283 6.46 26.99 -1.66
N PRO A 284 5.51 26.07 -1.42
CA PRO A 284 4.48 26.28 -0.42
C PRO A 284 5.15 26.54 0.93
N ASN A 285 4.57 27.44 1.72
CA ASN A 285 5.07 27.66 3.06
C ASN A 285 4.85 26.39 3.94
N ALA A 286 5.44 26.35 5.13
CA ALA A 286 5.39 25.14 5.97
C ALA A 286 3.97 24.70 6.38
N GLU A 287 3.04 25.65 6.53
CA GLU A 287 1.63 25.36 6.88
C GLU A 287 0.85 24.87 5.66
N GLU A 288 0.99 25.54 4.52
CA GLU A 288 0.41 25.13 3.23
C GLU A 288 0.90 23.73 2.84
N ALA A 289 2.20 23.47 2.94
CA ALA A 289 2.77 22.15 2.66
C ALA A 289 2.17 21.08 3.59
N LYS A 290 1.93 21.41 4.86
CA LYS A 290 1.31 20.49 5.82
C LYS A 290 -0.12 20.13 5.42
N GLU A 291 -0.91 21.10 4.96
CA GLU A 291 -2.27 20.89 4.44
C GLU A 291 -2.27 20.08 3.15
N MET A 292 -1.37 20.40 2.20
CA MET A 292 -1.22 19.65 0.96
C MET A 292 -0.80 18.20 1.21
N PHE A 293 0.14 17.95 2.14
CA PHE A 293 0.50 16.58 2.53
C PHE A 293 -0.64 15.83 3.24
N ALA A 294 -1.62 16.53 3.83
CA ALA A 294 -2.76 15.89 4.49
C ALA A 294 -3.79 15.34 3.49
N THR A 295 -3.83 15.87 2.27
CA THR A 295 -4.71 15.37 1.18
C THR A 295 -4.06 14.25 0.37
N LEU A 296 -2.77 13.99 0.55
CA LEU A 296 -2.02 12.91 -0.10
C LEU A 296 -2.11 11.57 0.66
N PRO A 297 -1.94 10.42 -0.03
CA PRO A 297 -1.80 10.27 -1.47
C PRO A 297 -3.10 10.58 -2.22
N ALA A 298 -3.03 10.84 -3.52
CA ALA A 298 -4.25 10.92 -4.33
C ALA A 298 -5.03 9.59 -4.33
N GLN A 299 -6.33 9.60 -4.62
CA GLN A 299 -7.21 8.44 -4.53
C GLN A 299 -6.77 7.27 -5.43
N GLN A 300 -5.96 7.54 -6.45
CA GLN A 300 -5.36 6.54 -7.32
C GLN A 300 -4.44 5.57 -6.57
N ALA A 301 -4.03 5.85 -5.33
CA ALA A 301 -3.37 4.88 -4.45
C ALA A 301 -4.21 3.61 -4.22
N ALA A 302 -5.53 3.67 -4.45
CA ALA A 302 -6.45 2.53 -4.41
C ALA A 302 -5.97 1.31 -5.23
N ILE A 303 -5.19 1.52 -6.30
CA ILE A 303 -4.61 0.45 -7.12
C ILE A 303 -3.67 -0.49 -6.35
N LEU A 304 -3.11 -0.04 -5.22
CA LEU A 304 -2.15 -0.80 -4.42
C LEU A 304 -2.79 -2.04 -3.78
N LEU A 305 -4.11 -2.03 -3.53
CA LEU A 305 -4.82 -3.20 -3.03
C LEU A 305 -4.81 -4.33 -4.06
N ALA A 306 -5.23 -4.04 -5.30
CA ALA A 306 -5.21 -5.01 -6.39
C ALA A 306 -3.77 -5.48 -6.69
N THR A 307 -2.79 -4.58 -6.59
CA THR A 307 -1.36 -4.91 -6.77
C THR A 307 -0.88 -5.91 -5.72
N TYR A 308 -1.26 -5.69 -4.45
CA TYR A 308 -0.98 -6.61 -3.35
C TYR A 308 -1.63 -7.98 -3.59
N ASP A 309 -2.94 -8.02 -3.87
CA ASP A 309 -3.67 -9.27 -4.05
C ASP A 309 -3.12 -10.11 -5.20
N PHE A 310 -2.81 -9.46 -6.32
CA PHE A 310 -2.29 -10.16 -7.49
C PHE A 310 -0.86 -10.65 -7.25
N THR A 311 -0.03 -9.88 -6.53
CA THR A 311 1.31 -10.33 -6.13
C THR A 311 1.23 -11.52 -5.16
N ASN A 312 0.27 -11.51 -4.25
CA ASN A 312 0.06 -12.59 -3.29
C ASN A 312 -0.44 -13.88 -3.96
N ALA A 313 -1.38 -13.75 -4.90
CA ALA A 313 -1.98 -14.89 -5.59
C ALA A 313 -1.07 -15.43 -6.71
N ASN A 314 -0.38 -14.57 -7.46
CA ASN A 314 0.19 -14.94 -8.75
C ASN A 314 1.68 -14.60 -8.86
N LYS A 315 2.51 -15.65 -8.94
CA LYS A 315 3.97 -15.50 -9.06
C LYS A 315 4.41 -14.91 -10.40
N LEU A 316 3.67 -15.16 -11.47
CA LEU A 316 3.96 -14.61 -12.80
C LEU A 316 3.74 -13.10 -12.82
N PHE A 317 2.70 -12.61 -12.13
CA PHE A 317 2.52 -11.18 -11.87
C PHE A 317 3.71 -10.61 -11.09
N GLY A 318 4.11 -11.24 -9.99
CA GLY A 318 5.27 -10.83 -9.20
C GLY A 318 6.58 -10.80 -10.01
N HIS A 319 6.78 -11.77 -10.90
CA HIS A 319 7.92 -11.81 -11.81
C HIS A 319 7.92 -10.59 -12.75
N HIS A 320 6.83 -10.35 -13.49
CA HIS A 320 6.75 -9.20 -14.40
C HIS A 320 6.81 -7.87 -13.66
N LEU A 321 6.22 -7.78 -12.46
CA LEU A 321 6.30 -6.58 -11.63
C LEU A 321 7.76 -6.20 -11.37
N ILE A 322 8.63 -7.16 -11.05
CA ILE A 322 10.06 -6.92 -10.79
C ILE A 322 10.88 -6.76 -12.07
N SER A 323 10.64 -7.60 -13.09
CA SER A 323 11.55 -7.75 -14.24
C SER A 323 11.26 -6.80 -15.39
N GLN A 324 10.05 -6.24 -15.49
CA GLN A 324 9.65 -5.40 -16.62
C GLN A 324 10.54 -4.15 -16.73
N ALA A 325 11.29 -4.07 -17.82
CA ALA A 325 12.12 -2.92 -18.17
C ALA A 325 11.25 -1.73 -18.62
N PRO A 326 11.77 -0.49 -18.50
CA PRO A 326 11.11 0.66 -19.11
C PRO A 326 11.15 0.54 -20.64
N GLU A 327 10.15 1.09 -21.34
CA GLU A 327 10.11 1.06 -22.81
C GLU A 327 11.12 2.04 -23.44
N LYS A 328 11.51 3.07 -22.70
CA LYS A 328 12.47 4.09 -23.10
C LYS A 328 13.44 4.35 -21.95
N ASP A 329 14.69 4.70 -22.27
CA ASP A 329 15.73 4.96 -21.27
C ASP A 329 15.41 6.12 -20.31
N ASN A 330 14.48 7.01 -20.68
CA ASN A 330 14.03 8.12 -19.85
C ASN A 330 12.79 7.79 -19.00
N GLU A 331 12.21 6.60 -19.13
CA GLU A 331 11.06 6.17 -18.36
C GLU A 331 11.49 5.31 -17.16
N GLU A 332 10.68 5.34 -16.11
CA GLU A 332 10.89 4.49 -14.94
C GLU A 332 10.24 3.12 -15.18
N SER A 333 10.94 2.04 -14.79
CA SER A 333 10.31 0.71 -14.75
C SER A 333 9.15 0.68 -13.73
N PRO A 334 8.13 -0.16 -13.92
CA PRO A 334 7.02 -0.28 -12.98
C PRO A 334 7.44 -0.52 -11.52
N PHE A 335 8.40 -1.43 -11.30
CA PHE A 335 8.90 -1.68 -9.94
C PHE A 335 9.66 -0.49 -9.35
N ALA A 336 10.40 0.27 -10.17
CA ALA A 336 11.08 1.48 -9.71
C ALA A 336 10.07 2.51 -9.22
N SER A 337 8.98 2.74 -9.96
CA SER A 337 7.91 3.65 -9.53
C SER A 337 7.18 3.13 -8.28
N PHE A 338 6.96 1.82 -8.16
CA PHE A 338 6.39 1.20 -6.96
C PHE A 338 7.29 1.37 -5.72
N LEU A 339 8.58 1.05 -5.82
CA LEU A 339 9.56 1.24 -4.73
C LEU A 339 9.69 2.72 -4.36
N SER A 340 9.72 3.58 -5.38
CA SER A 340 9.75 5.03 -5.20
C SER A 340 8.55 5.50 -4.40
N LEU A 341 7.31 5.20 -4.83
CA LEU A 341 6.10 5.54 -4.07
C LEU A 341 6.12 4.96 -2.64
N THR A 342 6.58 3.72 -2.47
CA THR A 342 6.69 3.06 -1.16
C THR A 342 7.53 3.90 -0.18
N SER A 343 8.63 4.49 -0.63
CA SER A 343 9.45 5.38 0.20
C SER A 343 8.71 6.64 0.66
N TYR A 344 7.92 7.27 -0.21
CA TYR A 344 7.13 8.45 0.16
C TYR A 344 5.97 8.10 1.10
N LEU A 345 5.27 7.00 0.85
CA LEU A 345 4.21 6.54 1.75
C LEU A 345 4.74 6.27 3.15
N LEU A 346 5.88 5.57 3.28
CA LEU A 346 6.47 5.27 4.58
C LEU A 346 7.01 6.51 5.30
N HIS A 347 7.59 7.48 4.58
CA HIS A 347 7.99 8.77 5.15
C HIS A 347 6.82 9.57 5.74
N HIS A 348 5.62 9.40 5.18
CA HIS A 348 4.42 10.16 5.54
C HIS A 348 3.35 9.33 6.28
N ALA A 349 3.58 8.04 6.54
CA ALA A 349 2.62 7.13 7.18
C ALA A 349 2.10 7.65 8.53
N TYR A 350 2.95 8.39 9.25
CA TYR A 350 2.60 8.97 10.55
C TYR A 350 1.49 10.04 10.48
N ARG A 351 1.20 10.60 9.30
CA ARG A 351 0.31 11.76 9.11
C ARG A 351 -1.17 11.39 9.12
N SER A 352 -1.55 10.23 8.59
CA SER A 352 -2.95 9.78 8.60
C SER A 352 -3.06 8.26 8.53
N PRO A 353 -4.12 7.65 9.11
CA PRO A 353 -4.37 6.22 8.99
C PRO A 353 -4.48 5.76 7.53
N ARG A 354 -5.05 6.62 6.66
CA ARG A 354 -5.15 6.36 5.22
C ARG A 354 -3.78 6.14 4.58
N ILE A 355 -2.79 6.99 4.85
CA ILE A 355 -1.43 6.80 4.32
C ILE A 355 -0.80 5.53 4.91
N ALA A 356 -1.00 5.28 6.21
CA ALA A 356 -0.47 4.10 6.88
C ALA A 356 -0.98 2.80 6.25
N HIS A 357 -2.29 2.68 5.95
CA HIS A 357 -2.84 1.49 5.29
C HIS A 357 -2.24 1.22 3.90
N TYR A 358 -2.00 2.26 3.10
CA TYR A 358 -1.32 2.10 1.82
C TYR A 358 0.16 1.73 1.98
N ALA A 359 0.84 2.29 2.98
CA ALA A 359 2.20 1.92 3.31
C ALA A 359 2.30 0.44 3.74
N GLU A 360 1.36 -0.03 4.56
CA GLU A 360 1.26 -1.44 4.98
C GLU A 360 1.04 -2.38 3.78
N LEU A 361 0.13 -2.07 2.85
CA LEU A 361 -0.07 -2.86 1.63
C LEU A 361 1.23 -3.01 0.81
N ASN A 362 2.02 -1.94 0.71
CA ASN A 362 3.29 -1.99 0.00
C ASN A 362 4.33 -2.84 0.76
N LEU A 363 4.37 -2.76 2.10
CA LEU A 363 5.22 -3.62 2.90
C LEU A 363 4.82 -5.10 2.79
N PHE A 364 3.52 -5.42 2.74
CA PHE A 364 3.07 -6.79 2.50
C PHE A 364 3.49 -7.30 1.13
N THR A 365 3.35 -6.47 0.10
CA THR A 365 3.80 -6.78 -1.26
C THR A 365 5.30 -7.06 -1.27
N LEU A 366 6.13 -6.19 -0.68
CA LEU A 366 7.59 -6.39 -0.59
C LEU A 366 7.95 -7.66 0.20
N ARG A 367 7.22 -7.94 1.28
CA ARG A 367 7.42 -9.16 2.06
C ARG A 367 7.16 -10.41 1.23
N ILE A 368 6.04 -10.47 0.51
CA ILE A 368 5.69 -11.60 -0.36
C ILE A 368 6.78 -11.83 -1.42
N LEU A 369 7.22 -10.76 -2.10
CA LEU A 369 8.28 -10.84 -3.12
C LEU A 369 9.62 -11.32 -2.54
N ALA A 370 9.95 -10.94 -1.30
CA ALA A 370 11.18 -11.35 -0.63
C ALA A 370 11.14 -12.80 -0.10
N GLU A 371 9.95 -13.37 0.14
CA GLU A 371 9.79 -14.74 0.64
C GLU A 371 9.88 -15.82 -0.44
N ASP A 372 9.50 -15.51 -1.68
CA ASP A 372 9.65 -16.44 -2.80
C ASP A 372 11.09 -16.44 -3.32
N SER A 373 11.76 -17.58 -3.27
CA SER A 373 13.18 -17.70 -3.66
C SER A 373 13.48 -17.29 -5.11
N THR A 374 12.52 -17.45 -6.03
CA THR A 374 12.71 -17.11 -7.44
C THR A 374 12.56 -15.62 -7.67
N LEU A 375 11.57 -14.98 -7.03
CA LEU A 375 11.39 -13.53 -7.07
C LEU A 375 12.51 -12.81 -6.32
N CYS A 376 12.91 -13.33 -5.15
CA CYS A 376 14.02 -12.79 -4.36
C CYS A 376 15.36 -12.86 -5.13
N LYS A 377 15.58 -13.90 -5.96
CA LYS A 377 16.71 -13.94 -6.90
C LYS A 377 16.75 -12.72 -7.81
N HIS A 378 15.59 -12.32 -8.35
CA HIS A 378 15.48 -11.14 -9.20
C HIS A 378 15.66 -9.83 -8.43
N LEU A 379 15.28 -9.77 -7.15
CA LEU A 379 15.52 -8.61 -6.28
C LEU A 379 17.01 -8.42 -5.95
N CYS A 380 17.72 -9.53 -5.74
CA CYS A 380 19.15 -9.53 -5.38
C CYS A 380 20.08 -9.60 -6.61
N GLY A 381 19.53 -9.80 -7.80
CA GLY A 381 20.28 -9.99 -9.04
C GLY A 381 20.79 -8.70 -9.67
N GLU A 382 21.90 -8.82 -10.40
CA GLU A 382 22.55 -7.73 -11.14
C GLU A 382 21.77 -7.33 -12.41
N GLU A 383 20.98 -8.26 -12.98
CA GLU A 383 20.23 -8.06 -14.24
C GLU A 383 19.13 -7.00 -14.14
N ASN A 384 18.54 -6.87 -12.96
CA ASN A 384 17.43 -5.94 -12.68
C ASN A 384 17.89 -4.67 -11.99
N LYS A 385 19.16 -4.30 -12.14
CA LYS A 385 19.68 -3.03 -11.65
C LYS A 385 18.91 -1.86 -12.28
N ARG A 386 18.45 -0.93 -11.46
CA ARG A 386 17.71 0.26 -11.89
C ARG A 386 18.09 1.49 -11.07
N LYS A 387 17.98 2.65 -11.68
CA LYS A 387 18.00 3.94 -10.99
C LYS A 387 16.62 4.23 -10.40
N ILE A 388 16.55 4.47 -9.09
CA ILE A 388 15.29 4.67 -8.36
C ILE A 388 15.39 5.92 -7.50
N ARG A 389 14.41 6.83 -7.65
CA ARG A 389 14.25 7.99 -6.77
C ARG A 389 13.62 7.54 -5.45
N LEU A 390 14.30 7.77 -4.34
CA LEU A 390 13.74 7.57 -3.00
C LEU A 390 13.39 8.91 -2.35
N CYS A 391 12.42 8.91 -1.45
CA CYS A 391 12.01 10.08 -0.72
C CYS A 391 13.15 10.61 0.17
N ARG A 392 13.41 11.90 0.09
CA ARG A 392 14.42 12.65 0.85
C ARG A 392 13.83 13.96 1.39
N GLN A 393 12.52 13.98 1.64
CA GLN A 393 11.80 15.17 2.14
C GLN A 393 12.10 15.48 3.61
N ARG A 394 12.77 14.57 4.35
CA ARG A 394 13.09 14.70 5.78
C ARG A 394 14.54 14.27 6.05
N GLN A 395 15.18 14.95 7.01
CA GLN A 395 16.47 14.56 7.55
C GLN A 395 16.31 13.53 8.68
N PRO A 396 17.32 12.67 8.94
CA PRO A 396 18.65 12.61 8.29
C PRO A 396 18.64 11.87 6.94
N TYR A 397 19.48 12.32 6.00
CA TYR A 397 19.54 11.72 4.68
C TYR A 397 20.52 10.54 4.58
N LEU A 398 20.13 9.48 3.88
CA LEU A 398 21.04 8.41 3.46
C LEU A 398 22.03 8.87 2.37
N PRO A 399 23.16 8.16 2.19
CA PRO A 399 24.10 8.41 1.09
C PRO A 399 23.40 8.46 -0.27
N VAL A 400 23.75 9.45 -1.10
CA VAL A 400 23.21 9.55 -2.47
C VAL A 400 23.95 8.55 -3.36
N VAL A 401 23.19 7.70 -4.03
CA VAL A 401 23.70 6.76 -5.04
C VAL A 401 23.13 7.16 -6.40
N THR A 402 23.99 7.55 -7.34
CA THR A 402 23.56 8.17 -8.61
C THR A 402 23.33 7.19 -9.76
N GLY A 403 23.94 6.00 -9.70
CA GLY A 403 23.83 4.96 -10.73
C GLY A 403 22.77 3.90 -10.44
N ASP A 404 22.76 2.85 -11.27
CA ASP A 404 21.84 1.74 -11.11
C ASP A 404 22.18 0.89 -9.89
N ARG A 405 21.13 0.44 -9.19
CA ARG A 405 21.25 -0.28 -7.93
C ARG A 405 20.54 -1.61 -8.02
N VAL A 406 21.10 -2.61 -7.33
CA VAL A 406 20.39 -3.87 -7.08
C VAL A 406 19.16 -3.54 -6.23
N LEU A 407 17.99 -4.05 -6.64
CA LEU A 407 16.71 -3.68 -6.04
C LEU A 407 16.67 -3.96 -4.53
N ALA A 408 17.28 -5.05 -4.07
CA ALA A 408 17.42 -5.36 -2.64
C ALA A 408 18.11 -4.24 -1.85
N THR A 409 19.12 -3.57 -2.42
CA THR A 409 19.78 -2.42 -1.76
C THR A 409 18.88 -1.19 -1.68
N VAL A 410 17.94 -1.04 -2.62
CA VAL A 410 16.94 0.04 -2.59
C VAL A 410 15.87 -0.27 -1.54
N ILE A 411 15.48 -1.55 -1.41
CA ILE A 411 14.57 -1.99 -0.34
C ILE A 411 15.23 -1.78 1.03
N PHE A 412 16.53 -2.05 1.18
CA PHE A 412 17.26 -1.73 2.42
C PHE A 412 17.17 -0.25 2.78
N ASP A 413 17.41 0.67 1.83
CA ASP A 413 17.25 2.12 2.06
C ASP A 413 15.84 2.48 2.52
N ILE A 414 14.82 1.99 1.81
CA ILE A 414 13.41 2.24 2.14
C ILE A 414 13.11 1.81 3.59
N ILE A 415 13.62 0.63 3.99
CA ILE A 415 13.40 0.12 5.34
C ILE A 415 14.16 0.95 6.38
N ILE A 416 15.44 1.28 6.17
CA ILE A 416 16.20 2.04 7.17
C ILE A 416 15.70 3.49 7.28
N ASP A 417 15.24 4.10 6.20
CA ASP A 417 14.56 5.40 6.21
C ASP A 417 13.23 5.34 6.98
N THR A 418 12.49 4.25 6.84
CA THR A 418 11.27 4.02 7.64
C THR A 418 11.60 3.94 9.13
N ILE A 419 12.66 3.19 9.47
CA ILE A 419 13.13 3.04 10.84
C ILE A 419 13.56 4.38 11.43
N SER A 420 14.29 5.21 10.67
CA SER A 420 14.89 6.45 11.15
C SER A 420 13.87 7.59 11.32
N HIS A 421 12.91 7.74 10.40
CA HIS A 421 12.07 8.93 10.32
C HIS A 421 10.77 8.87 11.14
N ASN A 422 10.36 7.69 11.62
CA ASN A 422 9.06 7.52 12.29
C ASN A 422 9.15 7.12 13.78
N LEU A 423 10.32 7.29 14.41
CA LEU A 423 10.52 7.01 15.84
C LEU A 423 9.79 8.04 16.70
N ARG A 424 8.59 7.66 17.17
CA ARG A 424 7.74 8.46 18.06
C ARG A 424 7.22 7.58 19.19
N ARG A 425 6.91 8.18 20.36
CA ARG A 425 6.43 7.43 21.55
C ARG A 425 5.19 6.57 21.25
N ARG A 426 4.33 7.02 20.33
CA ARG A 426 3.22 6.24 19.76
C ARG A 426 3.68 5.55 18.47
N LEU A 427 4.58 4.59 18.60
CA LEU A 427 5.18 3.90 17.46
C LEU A 427 4.13 3.08 16.71
N ASP A 428 4.19 3.10 15.38
CA ASP A 428 3.44 2.15 14.58
C ASP A 428 4.17 0.81 14.57
N VAL A 429 3.86 -0.04 15.55
CA VAL A 429 4.58 -1.29 15.77
C VAL A 429 4.45 -2.25 14.58
N ASN A 430 3.35 -2.19 13.83
CA ASN A 430 3.11 -3.05 12.67
C ASN A 430 4.06 -2.72 11.53
N ILE A 431 4.13 -1.45 11.12
CA ILE A 431 5.05 -0.98 10.06
C ILE A 431 6.49 -1.39 10.36
N TYR A 432 6.92 -1.23 11.61
CA TYR A 432 8.27 -1.61 12.05
C TYR A 432 8.45 -3.14 12.06
N SER A 433 7.46 -3.91 12.50
CA SER A 433 7.53 -5.37 12.49
C SER A 433 7.68 -5.91 11.06
N HIS A 434 6.91 -5.39 10.11
CA HIS A 434 7.03 -5.77 8.71
C HIS A 434 8.37 -5.34 8.10
N SER A 435 8.88 -4.17 8.48
CA SER A 435 10.18 -3.67 8.06
C SER A 435 11.32 -4.62 8.48
N ILE A 436 11.36 -5.01 9.75
CA ILE A 436 12.37 -5.96 10.26
C ILE A 436 12.19 -7.34 9.62
N ALA A 437 10.95 -7.79 9.43
CA ALA A 437 10.65 -9.06 8.78
C ALA A 437 11.18 -9.11 7.33
N ILE A 438 11.05 -8.03 6.55
CA ILE A 438 11.58 -7.92 5.19
C ILE A 438 13.11 -7.99 5.19
N LEU A 439 13.77 -7.25 6.10
CA LEU A 439 15.23 -7.30 6.24
C LEU A 439 15.72 -8.71 6.53
N LEU A 440 15.08 -9.41 7.48
CA LEU A 440 15.43 -10.78 7.83
C LEU A 440 15.36 -11.73 6.61
N ARG A 441 14.31 -11.63 5.80
CA ARG A 441 14.15 -12.45 4.58
C ARG A 441 15.22 -12.20 3.55
N LEU A 442 15.45 -10.92 3.23
CA LEU A 442 16.46 -10.53 2.26
C LEU A 442 17.86 -10.94 2.72
N LEU A 443 18.22 -10.68 3.98
CA LEU A 443 19.54 -11.03 4.52
C LEU A 443 19.73 -12.55 4.63
N THR A 444 18.68 -13.29 5.01
CA THR A 444 18.68 -14.76 4.97
C THR A 444 18.93 -15.27 3.55
N TYR A 445 18.25 -14.70 2.56
CA TYR A 445 18.45 -15.07 1.16
C TYR A 445 19.87 -14.78 0.68
N LEU A 446 20.42 -13.60 0.99
CA LEU A 446 21.79 -13.24 0.66
C LEU A 446 22.80 -14.20 1.30
N SER A 447 22.61 -14.54 2.58
CA SER A 447 23.47 -15.48 3.30
C SER A 447 23.45 -16.89 2.69
N MET A 448 22.25 -17.44 2.49
CA MET A 448 22.07 -18.79 1.94
C MET A 448 22.69 -18.94 0.53
N ASN A 449 22.65 -17.87 -0.27
CA ASN A 449 23.19 -17.85 -1.63
C ASN A 449 24.59 -17.22 -1.73
N LYS A 450 25.19 -16.80 -0.60
CA LYS A 450 26.49 -16.12 -0.53
C LYS A 450 26.61 -14.90 -1.46
N ILE A 451 25.51 -14.15 -1.58
CA ILE A 451 25.44 -12.94 -2.43
C ILE A 451 25.97 -11.76 -1.61
N ARG A 452 27.01 -11.10 -2.12
CA ARG A 452 27.66 -9.95 -1.48
C ARG A 452 27.32 -8.66 -2.22
N LEU A 453 26.52 -7.81 -1.59
CA LEU A 453 26.07 -6.56 -2.19
C LEU A 453 26.98 -5.39 -1.83
N ALA A 454 27.29 -4.55 -2.83
CA ALA A 454 27.91 -3.24 -2.61
C ALA A 454 26.86 -2.30 -2.02
N TYR A 455 26.94 -2.06 -0.71
CA TYR A 455 25.95 -1.31 0.04
C TYR A 455 26.60 -0.58 1.22
N HIS A 456 25.96 0.48 1.72
CA HIS A 456 26.44 1.25 2.85
C HIS A 456 26.02 0.60 4.19
N TRP A 457 26.52 -0.63 4.42
CA TRP A 457 26.17 -1.51 5.55
C TRP A 457 26.22 -0.84 6.93
N SER A 458 27.18 0.08 7.13
CA SER A 458 27.32 0.87 8.36
C SER A 458 26.02 1.57 8.78
N GLU A 459 25.23 2.07 7.83
CA GLU A 459 23.96 2.74 8.14
C GLU A 459 22.86 1.76 8.55
N LEU A 460 22.84 0.55 7.98
CA LEU A 460 21.89 -0.49 8.37
C LEU A 460 22.09 -0.85 9.84
N TRP A 461 23.33 -1.09 10.24
CA TRP A 461 23.69 -1.41 11.63
C TRP A 461 23.33 -0.27 12.57
N ARG A 462 23.65 0.98 12.18
CA ARG A 462 23.32 2.18 12.95
C ARG A 462 21.83 2.29 13.21
N ASN A 463 20.99 2.08 12.19
CA ASN A 463 19.53 2.21 12.32
C ASN A 463 18.91 1.06 13.12
N LEU A 464 19.36 -0.18 12.95
CA LEU A 464 18.87 -1.33 13.74
C LEU A 464 19.20 -1.18 15.23
N LEU A 465 20.42 -0.79 15.57
CA LEU A 465 20.85 -0.57 16.96
C LEU A 465 20.21 0.69 17.56
N SER A 466 19.98 1.73 16.75
CA SER A 466 19.21 2.91 17.17
C SER A 466 17.75 2.54 17.50
N LEU A 467 17.11 1.69 16.69
CA LEU A 467 15.77 1.18 16.98
C LEU A 467 15.76 0.40 18.29
N MET A 468 16.73 -0.50 18.51
CA MET A 468 16.86 -1.24 19.77
C MET A 468 16.97 -0.28 20.97
N ARG A 469 17.83 0.75 20.86
CA ARG A 469 17.96 1.79 21.89
C ARG A 469 16.66 2.55 22.13
N PHE A 470 15.93 2.90 21.07
CA PHE A 470 14.64 3.59 21.18
C PHE A 470 13.61 2.74 21.92
N LEU A 471 13.46 1.46 21.53
CA LEU A 471 12.56 0.50 22.17
C LEU A 471 12.89 0.33 23.67
N THR A 472 14.17 0.16 24.03
CA THR A 472 14.60 0.10 25.44
C THR A 472 14.25 1.37 26.22
N THR A 473 14.41 2.54 25.60
CA THR A 473 14.27 3.84 26.27
C THR A 473 12.80 4.16 26.54
N TYR A 474 11.90 3.83 25.61
CA TYR A 474 10.48 4.17 25.67
C TYR A 474 9.59 2.97 26.00
N VAL A 475 10.12 1.95 26.67
CA VAL A 475 9.40 0.72 27.00
C VAL A 475 8.07 0.97 27.74
N SER A 476 8.01 1.97 28.62
CA SER A 476 6.79 2.33 29.35
C SER A 476 5.64 2.76 28.43
N ASP A 477 5.96 3.42 27.32
CA ASP A 477 4.97 3.88 26.35
C ASP A 477 4.55 2.75 25.40
N LEU A 478 5.49 1.83 25.10
CA LEU A 478 5.34 0.82 24.05
C LEU A 478 4.81 -0.53 24.52
N SER A 479 5.00 -0.88 25.80
CA SER A 479 4.66 -2.22 26.33
C SER A 479 3.16 -2.51 26.31
N SER A 480 2.32 -1.50 26.14
CA SER A 480 0.87 -1.65 26.03
C SER A 480 0.41 -2.17 24.66
N ASN A 481 1.27 -2.10 23.62
CA ASN A 481 0.91 -2.54 22.28
C ASN A 481 1.05 -4.08 22.18
N PRO A 482 0.01 -4.82 21.77
CA PRO A 482 0.04 -6.29 21.73
C PRO A 482 1.10 -6.85 20.77
N ASN A 483 1.48 -6.09 19.74
CA ASN A 483 2.43 -6.53 18.72
C ASN A 483 3.88 -6.17 19.06
N ILE A 484 4.14 -5.53 20.22
CA ILE A 484 5.49 -5.10 20.60
C ILE A 484 6.45 -6.28 20.75
N THR A 485 5.96 -7.41 21.26
CA THR A 485 6.76 -8.63 21.43
C THR A 485 7.26 -9.16 20.10
N THR A 486 6.44 -9.11 19.04
CA THR A 486 6.85 -9.54 17.69
C THR A 486 7.96 -8.66 17.15
N LEU A 487 7.84 -7.33 17.29
CA LEU A 487 8.88 -6.40 16.86
C LEU A 487 10.18 -6.66 17.62
N THR A 488 10.10 -6.85 18.94
CA THR A 488 11.29 -6.91 19.77
C THR A 488 12.07 -8.20 19.59
N THR A 489 11.37 -9.32 19.55
CA THR A 489 11.96 -10.64 19.28
C THR A 489 12.58 -10.70 17.88
N THR A 490 11.84 -10.30 16.84
CA THR A 490 12.35 -10.32 15.46
C THR A 490 13.56 -9.39 15.27
N LEU A 491 13.61 -8.25 15.96
CA LEU A 491 14.76 -7.34 15.89
C LEU A 491 16.02 -7.97 16.48
N VAL A 492 15.89 -8.64 17.63
CA VAL A 492 17.01 -9.36 18.25
C VAL A 492 17.48 -10.48 17.32
N ASP A 493 16.56 -11.30 16.83
CA ASP A 493 16.90 -12.42 15.95
C ASP A 493 17.63 -11.94 14.71
N LEU A 494 17.17 -10.83 14.11
CA LEU A 494 17.81 -10.20 12.96
C LEU A 494 19.26 -9.77 13.27
N VAL A 495 19.49 -9.10 14.40
CA VAL A 495 20.83 -8.63 14.76
C VAL A 495 21.75 -9.82 15.08
N ALA A 496 21.24 -10.83 15.81
CA ALA A 496 21.97 -12.06 16.11
C ALA A 496 22.31 -12.85 14.83
N PHE A 497 21.39 -12.91 13.88
CA PHE A 497 21.61 -13.49 12.55
C PHE A 497 22.73 -12.76 11.81
N CYS A 498 22.70 -11.41 11.77
CA CYS A 498 23.73 -10.62 11.11
C CYS A 498 25.12 -10.81 11.73
N VAL A 499 25.19 -10.90 13.06
CA VAL A 499 26.45 -11.17 13.78
C VAL A 499 26.97 -12.56 13.49
N SER A 500 26.09 -13.56 13.41
CA SER A 500 26.47 -14.96 13.25
C SER A 500 26.80 -15.37 11.82
N ALA A 501 26.14 -14.77 10.82
CA ALA A 501 26.24 -15.15 9.41
C ALA A 501 26.75 -14.02 8.51
N GLY A 502 27.20 -12.89 9.08
CA GLY A 502 27.62 -11.71 8.34
C GLY A 502 28.74 -11.95 7.33
N ASP A 503 29.67 -12.86 7.63
CA ASP A 503 30.77 -13.28 6.76
C ASP A 503 30.32 -13.86 5.40
N THR A 504 29.10 -14.42 5.36
CA THR A 504 28.53 -15.02 4.16
C THR A 504 28.02 -14.00 3.13
N PHE A 505 27.54 -12.83 3.58
CA PHE A 505 26.89 -11.83 2.71
C PHE A 505 27.53 -10.44 2.73
N LEU A 506 28.44 -10.15 3.67
CA LEU A 506 29.17 -8.89 3.67
C LEU A 506 30.28 -8.88 2.62
N PRO A 507 30.54 -7.73 1.97
CA PRO A 507 31.46 -7.66 0.84
C PRO A 507 32.93 -7.84 1.27
N ASP A 508 33.29 -7.45 2.47
CA ASP A 508 34.66 -7.42 2.96
C ASP A 508 34.74 -7.50 4.51
N PRO A 509 35.90 -7.86 5.08
CA PRO A 509 36.07 -7.94 6.52
C PRO A 509 35.81 -6.63 7.27
N SER A 510 36.14 -5.47 6.69
CA SER A 510 35.96 -4.18 7.38
C SER A 510 34.49 -3.83 7.58
N SER A 511 33.63 -4.23 6.64
CA SER A 511 32.17 -4.14 6.78
C SER A 511 31.64 -5.02 7.92
N TYR A 512 32.33 -6.13 8.22
CA TYR A 512 31.97 -7.02 9.34
C TYR A 512 32.53 -6.52 10.66
N ASP A 513 33.78 -6.03 10.69
CA ASP A 513 34.39 -5.38 11.86
C ASP A 513 33.53 -4.20 12.37
N ASP A 514 32.99 -3.41 11.45
CA ASP A 514 32.11 -2.28 11.75
C ASP A 514 30.82 -2.70 12.48
N LEU A 515 30.25 -3.87 12.14
CA LEU A 515 29.09 -4.43 12.85
C LEU A 515 29.46 -4.75 14.31
N PHE A 516 30.57 -5.46 14.53
CA PHE A 516 31.02 -5.79 15.89
C PHE A 516 31.35 -4.55 16.71
N TYR A 517 32.03 -3.57 16.11
CA TYR A 517 32.35 -2.32 16.79
C TYR A 517 31.09 -1.62 17.32
N LYS A 518 30.08 -1.45 16.47
CA LYS A 518 28.80 -0.83 16.87
C LYS A 518 28.02 -1.68 17.88
N LEU A 519 28.09 -3.00 17.77
CA LEU A 519 27.49 -3.92 18.73
C LEU A 519 28.09 -3.74 20.12
N VAL A 520 29.42 -3.69 20.22
CA VAL A 520 30.15 -3.49 21.48
C VAL A 520 29.81 -2.15 22.11
N GLU A 521 29.74 -1.08 21.32
CA GLU A 521 29.30 0.24 21.80
C GLU A 521 27.86 0.21 22.36
N THR A 522 27.01 -0.66 21.80
CA THR A 522 25.60 -0.81 22.18
C THR A 522 25.40 -1.85 23.30
N GLY A 523 26.45 -2.56 23.75
CA GLY A 523 26.39 -3.63 24.76
C GLY A 523 25.51 -3.35 25.98
N PRO A 524 25.69 -2.22 26.70
CA PRO A 524 24.85 -1.89 27.86
C PRO A 524 23.35 -1.76 27.53
N ILE A 525 23.02 -1.31 26.31
CA ILE A 525 21.64 -1.20 25.84
C ILE A 525 21.06 -2.59 25.56
N ILE A 526 21.85 -3.54 25.05
CA ILE A 526 21.42 -4.92 24.77
C ILE A 526 21.06 -5.63 26.08
N THR A 527 21.89 -5.50 27.11
CA THR A 527 21.60 -6.07 28.44
C THR A 527 20.32 -5.48 29.03
N LYS A 528 20.14 -4.15 28.93
CA LYS A 528 18.91 -3.51 29.37
C LYS A 528 17.69 -3.94 28.54
N TYR A 529 17.85 -4.10 27.22
CA TYR A 529 16.81 -4.55 26.30
C TYR A 529 16.28 -5.93 26.71
N ARG A 530 17.19 -6.87 26.99
CA ARG A 530 16.87 -8.20 27.53
C ARG A 530 15.98 -8.11 28.77
N ASP A 531 16.38 -7.27 29.71
CA ASP A 531 15.75 -7.15 31.01
C ASP A 531 14.35 -6.54 30.91
N VAL A 532 14.18 -5.47 30.14
CA VAL A 532 12.89 -4.76 30.03
C VAL A 532 11.85 -5.53 29.21
N TYR A 533 12.27 -6.36 28.25
CA TYR A 533 11.38 -7.21 27.45
C TYR A 533 11.31 -8.66 27.93
N SER A 534 11.89 -8.97 29.11
CA SER A 534 11.84 -10.31 29.73
C SER A 534 12.33 -11.45 28.83
N LEU A 535 13.36 -11.17 28.03
CA LEU A 535 14.03 -12.16 27.18
C LEU A 535 15.05 -12.96 28.02
N LYS A 536 14.57 -13.64 29.06
CA LYS A 536 15.37 -14.45 29.98
C LYS A 536 14.87 -15.89 30.04
N PRO A 537 15.73 -16.86 30.39
CA PRO A 537 15.29 -18.22 30.69
C PRO A 537 14.25 -18.20 31.82
N SER A 538 13.12 -18.90 31.63
CA SER A 538 12.13 -19.02 32.69
C SER A 538 12.67 -19.94 33.80
N SER A 539 12.60 -19.50 35.06
CA SER A 539 12.97 -20.33 36.23
C SER A 539 11.92 -21.38 36.59
N SER A 540 10.78 -21.41 35.89
CA SER A 540 9.70 -22.38 36.08
C SER A 540 9.98 -23.69 35.34
N LYS A 541 9.76 -24.84 35.99
CA LYS A 541 9.78 -26.18 35.37
C LYS A 541 9.10 -26.19 33.99
N PRO A 542 9.63 -26.93 33.00
CA PRO A 542 9.13 -26.93 31.62
C PRO A 542 7.73 -27.54 31.61
N THR A 543 6.72 -26.68 31.59
CA THR A 543 5.31 -27.08 31.46
C THR A 543 4.77 -26.79 30.07
N ASP A 544 5.50 -26.05 29.24
CA ASP A 544 5.27 -25.93 27.80
C ASP A 544 6.61 -25.81 27.04
N PRO A 545 6.94 -26.74 26.13
CA PRO A 545 8.06 -26.59 25.22
C PRO A 545 7.62 -25.70 24.06
N SER A 546 7.73 -24.37 24.19
CA SER A 546 7.63 -23.47 23.04
C SER A 546 9.03 -23.22 22.48
N PRO A 547 9.48 -23.94 21.43
CA PRO A 547 10.84 -23.82 20.91
C PRO A 547 11.20 -22.41 20.43
N SER A 548 10.22 -21.58 20.05
CA SER A 548 10.45 -20.20 19.60
C SER A 548 10.96 -19.27 20.70
N LYS A 549 10.48 -19.42 21.94
CA LYS A 549 10.90 -18.54 23.05
C LYS A 549 12.37 -18.76 23.40
N ASP A 550 12.84 -19.99 23.28
CA ASP A 550 14.22 -20.35 23.57
C ASP A 550 15.19 -19.77 22.53
N VAL A 551 14.78 -19.66 21.25
CA VAL A 551 15.58 -19.04 20.18
C VAL A 551 15.83 -17.56 20.48
N HIS A 552 14.78 -16.80 20.83
CA HIS A 552 14.92 -15.36 21.10
C HIS A 552 15.81 -15.07 22.31
N VAL A 553 15.72 -15.89 23.36
CA VAL A 553 16.58 -15.79 24.55
C VAL A 553 18.04 -16.08 24.16
N ALA A 554 18.27 -17.18 23.45
CA ALA A 554 19.60 -17.54 22.97
C ALA A 554 20.19 -16.47 22.02
N ALA A 555 19.35 -15.82 21.21
CA ALA A 555 19.75 -14.71 20.35
C ALA A 555 20.25 -13.51 21.16
N VAL A 556 19.50 -13.06 22.18
CA VAL A 556 19.96 -11.96 23.05
C VAL A 556 21.23 -12.34 23.80
N ASP A 557 21.31 -13.55 24.35
CA ASP A 557 22.47 -14.01 25.10
C ASP A 557 23.72 -14.10 24.21
N THR A 558 23.56 -14.49 22.93
CA THR A 558 24.62 -14.44 21.93
C THR A 558 25.13 -13.01 21.74
N LEU A 559 24.23 -12.03 21.57
CA LEU A 559 24.61 -10.62 21.40
C LEU A 559 25.34 -10.08 22.63
N ILE A 560 24.89 -10.42 23.84
CA ILE A 560 25.54 -10.03 25.10
C ILE A 560 26.92 -10.67 25.23
N SER A 561 27.04 -11.97 24.93
CA SER A 561 28.31 -12.71 24.97
C SER A 561 29.34 -12.11 24.02
N VAL A 562 28.96 -11.88 22.75
CA VAL A 562 29.81 -11.24 21.74
C VAL A 562 30.22 -9.84 22.19
N SER A 563 29.27 -9.02 22.63
CA SER A 563 29.56 -7.67 23.10
C SER A 563 30.52 -7.66 24.29
N THR A 564 30.37 -8.60 25.23
CA THR A 564 31.20 -8.68 26.45
C THR A 564 32.60 -9.17 26.11
N HIS A 565 32.73 -10.19 25.25
CA HIS A 565 34.00 -10.72 24.78
C HIS A 565 34.86 -9.60 24.17
N PHE A 566 34.35 -8.88 23.18
CA PHE A 566 35.11 -7.78 22.58
C PHE A 566 35.32 -6.59 23.53
N TYR A 567 34.37 -6.29 24.41
CA TYR A 567 34.57 -5.26 25.44
C TYR A 567 35.76 -5.61 26.36
N THR A 568 35.85 -6.87 26.81
CA THR A 568 36.96 -7.32 27.66
C THR A 568 38.30 -7.27 26.94
N LEU A 569 38.36 -7.68 25.67
CA LEU A 569 39.57 -7.57 24.84
C LEU A 569 40.00 -6.11 24.60
N LEU A 570 39.05 -5.19 24.43
CA LEU A 570 39.32 -3.78 24.15
C LEU A 570 39.72 -2.98 25.40
N PHE A 571 39.10 -3.26 26.55
CA PHE A 571 39.20 -2.40 27.73
C PHE A 571 39.77 -3.08 28.98
N ASN A 572 39.81 -4.42 29.04
CA ASN A 572 40.31 -5.22 30.15
C ASN A 572 41.18 -6.43 29.71
N PRO A 573 42.27 -6.22 28.94
CA PRO A 573 43.11 -7.30 28.42
C PRO A 573 43.86 -8.11 29.50
N GLU A 574 43.91 -7.64 30.75
CA GLU A 574 44.55 -8.32 31.89
C GLU A 574 43.64 -9.34 32.58
N GLN A 575 42.35 -9.45 32.20
CA GLN A 575 41.36 -10.36 32.80
C GLN A 575 40.97 -11.56 31.91
N THR A 576 41.62 -11.74 30.76
CA THR A 576 41.30 -12.80 29.79
C THR A 576 41.45 -14.24 30.32
N ASP A 577 42.11 -14.44 31.46
CA ASP A 577 42.29 -15.75 32.10
C ASP A 577 41.24 -16.10 33.18
N ALA A 578 40.25 -15.24 33.45
CA ALA A 578 39.18 -15.51 34.41
C ALA A 578 37.92 -16.04 33.70
N LYS A 579 37.45 -17.24 34.09
CA LYS A 579 36.20 -17.84 33.61
C LYS A 579 35.03 -16.85 33.82
N PRO A 580 34.08 -16.75 32.88
CA PRO A 580 32.88 -15.95 33.06
C PRO A 580 32.02 -16.59 34.18
N ASP A 581 31.76 -15.85 35.25
CA ASP A 581 30.78 -16.24 36.27
C ASP A 581 29.39 -16.29 35.65
N ALA A 582 28.62 -17.31 36.03
CA ALA A 582 27.32 -17.66 35.46
C ALA A 582 26.20 -16.62 35.70
N ASP A 583 26.46 -15.59 36.50
CA ASP A 583 25.55 -14.48 36.75
C ASP A 583 26.04 -13.26 35.95
N GLY A 584 25.39 -12.97 34.82
CA GLY A 584 25.67 -11.83 33.94
C GLY A 584 25.42 -10.46 34.57
N GLN A 585 26.13 -10.14 35.66
CA GLN A 585 26.18 -8.83 36.27
C GLN A 585 26.93 -7.87 35.35
N GLY A 586 26.26 -6.75 35.08
CA GLY A 586 26.69 -5.78 34.08
C GLY A 586 28.13 -5.30 34.27
N VAL A 587 28.79 -5.10 33.13
CA VAL A 587 30.09 -4.46 33.00
C VAL A 587 30.15 -3.18 33.82
N ALA A 588 31.09 -3.11 34.78
CA ALA A 588 31.31 -1.94 35.61
C ALA A 588 31.59 -0.67 34.76
N PRO A 589 31.21 0.53 35.23
CA PRO A 589 31.44 1.77 34.49
C PRO A 589 32.93 1.98 34.24
N ILE A 590 33.26 2.48 33.04
CA ILE A 590 34.62 2.82 32.60
C ILE A 590 35.31 3.65 33.70
N PRO A 591 36.42 3.17 34.29
CA PRO A 591 37.24 4.00 35.14
C PRO A 591 37.81 5.16 34.30
N ALA A 592 37.59 6.41 34.74
CA ALA A 592 37.86 7.62 33.95
C ALA A 592 39.30 7.75 33.39
N HIS A 593 40.25 7.01 33.96
CA HIS A 593 41.66 6.95 33.58
C HIS A 593 41.97 6.00 32.40
N ARG A 594 41.05 5.10 32.01
CA ARG A 594 41.22 4.16 30.87
C ARG A 594 40.49 4.60 29.58
N LYS A 595 39.85 5.78 29.55
CA LYS A 595 39.41 6.45 28.30
C LYS A 595 40.62 6.99 27.49
N LYS A 596 41.66 6.18 27.29
CA LYS A 596 42.62 6.46 26.23
C LYS A 596 41.86 6.20 24.92
N ASN A 597 41.76 7.21 24.07
CA ASN A 597 41.22 7.07 22.73
C ASN A 597 42.07 6.04 21.98
N LEU A 598 41.65 4.77 21.99
CA LEU A 598 42.25 3.71 21.19
C LEU A 598 42.16 4.18 19.73
N GLY A 599 43.29 4.19 19.03
CA GLY A 599 43.30 4.58 17.63
C GLY A 599 42.46 3.60 16.79
N PRO A 600 41.82 4.03 15.69
CA PRO A 600 41.04 3.14 14.83
C PRO A 600 41.79 1.88 14.38
N ARG A 601 43.12 1.99 14.16
CA ARG A 601 44.00 0.88 13.79
C ARG A 601 44.22 -0.13 14.94
N GLU A 602 44.23 0.34 16.18
CA GLU A 602 44.46 -0.48 17.36
C GLU A 602 43.20 -1.29 17.72
N VAL A 603 42.04 -0.64 17.65
CA VAL A 603 40.73 -1.30 17.76
C VAL A 603 40.58 -2.40 16.69
N HIS A 604 40.92 -2.09 15.43
CA HIS A 604 40.84 -3.05 14.34
C HIS A 604 41.77 -4.26 14.53
N ARG A 605 42.98 -4.06 15.06
CA ARG A 605 43.90 -5.16 15.39
C ARG A 605 43.34 -6.07 16.49
N ILE A 606 42.72 -5.49 17.52
CA ILE A 606 42.12 -6.22 18.65
C ILE A 606 40.87 -6.98 18.21
N ILE A 607 40.02 -6.39 17.37
CA ILE A 607 38.86 -7.09 16.79
C ILE A 607 39.32 -8.31 15.99
N LYS A 608 40.39 -8.16 15.19
CA LYS A 608 40.95 -9.27 14.43
C LYS A 608 41.45 -10.41 15.32
N GLN A 609 42.13 -10.11 16.42
CA GLN A 609 42.53 -11.12 17.42
C GLN A 609 41.34 -11.74 18.14
N GLY A 610 40.27 -10.96 18.34
CA GLY A 610 39.04 -11.44 18.95
C GLY A 610 38.32 -12.48 18.10
N TYR A 611 38.43 -12.46 16.78
CA TYR A 611 37.85 -13.53 15.96
C TYR A 611 38.47 -14.91 16.23
N ASP A 612 39.75 -14.96 16.57
CA ASP A 612 40.45 -16.22 16.86
C ASP A 612 40.00 -16.83 18.20
N THR A 613 39.52 -16.01 19.13
CA THR A 613 39.04 -16.43 20.48
C THR A 613 37.52 -16.47 20.61
N LEU A 614 36.79 -15.94 19.64
CA LEU A 614 35.33 -15.86 19.67
C LEU A 614 34.69 -17.14 19.12
N SER A 615 34.12 -17.95 20.01
CA SER A 615 33.24 -19.04 19.63
C SER A 615 31.78 -18.57 19.61
N ILE A 616 31.28 -18.15 18.45
CA ILE A 616 29.84 -17.92 18.25
C ILE A 616 29.20 -19.28 17.95
N GLN A 617 28.37 -19.78 18.89
CA GLN A 617 27.44 -20.85 18.58
C GLN A 617 26.13 -20.18 18.15
N PRO A 618 25.83 -20.10 16.83
CA PRO A 618 24.59 -19.48 16.39
C PRO A 618 23.40 -20.26 16.97
N PRO A 619 22.45 -19.59 17.63
CA PRO A 619 21.19 -20.21 18.00
C PRO A 619 20.54 -20.88 16.79
N GLU A 620 20.14 -22.15 16.93
CA GLU A 620 19.42 -22.85 15.88
C GLU A 620 18.12 -22.11 15.56
N GLY A 621 17.83 -21.90 14.27
CA GLY A 621 16.58 -21.27 13.84
C GLY A 621 16.58 -19.74 13.73
N LEU A 622 17.70 -19.03 13.87
CA LEU A 622 17.77 -17.57 13.63
C LEU A 622 17.34 -17.14 12.22
N SER A 623 17.55 -18.01 11.23
CA SER A 623 17.11 -17.78 9.84
C SER A 623 15.68 -18.27 9.59
N ALA A 624 15.02 -18.87 10.60
CA ALA A 624 13.67 -19.36 10.45
C ALA A 624 12.68 -18.21 10.57
N TRP A 625 11.74 -18.15 9.64
CA TRP A 625 10.65 -17.19 9.65
C TRP A 625 9.39 -17.84 9.13
N THR A 626 8.25 -17.35 9.60
CA THR A 626 6.95 -17.81 9.12
C THR A 626 6.62 -17.16 7.78
N ARG A 627 6.18 -17.99 6.82
CA ARG A 627 5.66 -17.50 5.54
C ARG A 627 4.46 -16.59 5.77
N TRP A 628 4.32 -15.60 4.90
CA TRP A 628 3.19 -14.71 4.84
C TRP A 628 1.90 -15.51 4.73
N ARG A 629 0.94 -15.17 5.59
CA ARG A 629 -0.43 -15.69 5.56
C ARG A 629 -1.36 -14.52 5.75
N GLU A 630 -2.26 -14.31 4.81
CA GLU A 630 -3.20 -13.20 4.86
C GLU A 630 -4.10 -13.24 6.10
N THR A 631 -4.43 -14.43 6.59
CA THR A 631 -5.23 -14.62 7.80
C THR A 631 -4.60 -13.96 9.03
N ASP A 632 -3.27 -13.95 9.12
CA ASP A 632 -2.55 -13.35 10.25
C ASP A 632 -2.63 -11.81 10.23
N ALA A 633 -2.92 -11.21 9.07
CA ALA A 633 -3.09 -9.76 8.86
C ALA A 633 -4.54 -9.38 8.48
N LYS A 634 -5.51 -10.21 8.86
CA LYS A 634 -6.93 -10.05 8.47
C LYS A 634 -7.50 -8.69 8.87
N THR A 635 -7.14 -8.17 10.04
CA THR A 635 -7.70 -6.91 10.54
C THR A 635 -7.18 -5.73 9.72
N GLU A 636 -5.87 -5.70 9.49
CA GLU A 636 -5.15 -4.69 8.73
C GLU A 636 -5.63 -4.67 7.27
N LEU A 637 -5.72 -5.85 6.64
CA LEU A 637 -6.21 -5.98 5.26
C LEU A 637 -7.67 -5.52 5.11
N LYS A 638 -8.54 -5.82 6.09
CA LYS A 638 -9.92 -5.29 6.08
C LYS A 638 -9.98 -3.77 6.22
N GLN A 639 -9.09 -3.17 7.03
CA GLN A 639 -9.02 -1.72 7.17
C GLN A 639 -8.50 -1.07 5.88
N ALA A 640 -7.46 -1.63 5.27
CA ALA A 640 -6.95 -1.19 3.99
C ALA A 640 -7.99 -1.31 2.87
N ALA A 641 -8.70 -2.44 2.78
CA ALA A 641 -9.77 -2.62 1.80
C ALA A 641 -10.91 -1.59 1.98
N ARG A 642 -11.31 -1.27 3.22
CA ARG A 642 -12.30 -0.22 3.49
C ARG A 642 -11.79 1.16 3.05
N CYS A 643 -10.52 1.46 3.28
CA CYS A 643 -9.90 2.70 2.81
C CYS A 643 -9.95 2.81 1.28
N VAL A 644 -9.61 1.72 0.58
CA VAL A 644 -9.64 1.64 -0.89
C VAL A 644 -11.06 1.78 -1.43
N VAL A 645 -12.05 1.17 -0.77
CA VAL A 645 -13.47 1.32 -1.11
C VAL A 645 -13.94 2.77 -1.04
N GLU A 646 -13.54 3.51 0.00
CA GLU A 646 -13.88 4.94 0.10
C GLU A 646 -13.18 5.77 -0.98
N ASP A 647 -11.90 5.52 -1.27
CA ASP A 647 -11.18 6.20 -2.35
C ASP A 647 -11.78 5.88 -3.74
N ALA A 648 -12.19 4.63 -3.97
CA ALA A 648 -12.87 4.22 -5.20
C ALA A 648 -14.22 4.93 -5.37
N ARG A 649 -14.95 5.18 -4.27
CA ARG A 649 -16.18 5.97 -4.30
C ARG A 649 -15.91 7.41 -4.74
N HIS A 650 -14.81 8.01 -4.29
CA HIS A 650 -14.41 9.35 -4.70
C HIS A 650 -13.94 9.44 -6.16
N LEU A 651 -13.43 8.36 -6.75
CA LEU A 651 -12.95 8.34 -8.14
C LEU A 651 -14.07 8.33 -9.19
N VAL A 652 -15.30 7.97 -8.81
CA VAL A 652 -16.45 7.84 -9.71
C VAL A 652 -17.48 8.97 -9.57
N VAL A 653 -17.27 9.91 -8.65
CA VAL A 653 -18.11 11.10 -8.42
C VAL A 653 -17.67 12.24 -9.32
#